data_AF-A0A935YYX0-F1
#
_entry.id   AF-A0A935YYX0-F1
#
_cell.length_a   1.000
_cell.length_b   1.000
_cell.length_c   1.000
_cell.angle_alpha   90.00
_cell.angle_beta   90.00
_cell.angle_gamma   90.00
#
_symmetry.space_group_name_H-M   'P 1'
#
loop_
_entity.id
_entity.type
_entity.pdbx_description
1 polymer ?
#
loop_
_entity_poly.entity_id
_entity_poly.type
_entity_poly.pdbx_seq_one_letter_code
_entity_poly.pdbx_strand_id
1 'polypeptide(L)'
;MIILSKVVRSNLLIYMVLCGLLTGCLDESKTNTEEASYTPEFRDLGVIAGDNAEYEKGITITLEGRLTGTVTKQTVLWEQTGGAPVEGVTSWTAPNFTFPSPDVDGLETFKFRISARDASNNIIEDEDGNPLVDEVEILIYDPAVIITLEAENTSFAALAGGATLVNNGPNYITGSVGSHTADITPGASVNYTIASGSTVGDKTIGAGFYTLFVRYAIPASYGGKVAQVKTNGVTADVSFNATSSWSNARVDVIKINEGANTIEVGGGWNYYRIDSILLIPAPKPAKPLAVAPTLVNENATDATKDLMAFLVSNYGERAISGQTEFMDYNDLANKTGLRDFNKVVEITEGKSPAIVAFDLMDYSSSRINCGAEPGTLSEDMINEHNTKNVILSPLWHWNAPTKLIDTTCTGSGNTAWYSGFYSTGTTFNLQTALADTNSADYQALISDMDDIAAELKKFADADIPLLWRPLHEAEGGWFWWGASDAASLKALWVIMYARFTDVHQLNNLIWVYTHAGELSNEWYPGDAYVDIVGYDGYDGKNTDNPFKTQFSTLKDRFDGKKLVALTETGTIPNIELMQQQNAWWAYFVTWSSEFSTDYGPNNADAAKAKASYEFAGILNLDDVPGGRAKVEAGLYTGFEFDQESVFGAQVGWSDTSGITRSSEWASSGSTSLAFFKDLVALGASSDIVFQAYPADGVDVTDMTSMTIKVKTTGAGSNVNAHIFWKSGSDESWPAAVSVPAEGATLTIPLTVDTLSGFGVRFNGVDAASTNAKFFIDEITVSNGTTSKILYDFEPATSGFESQIGWSGVSGITTSNEWSATGARSLALYKNLVTHGSASDVVFQAYPADGIDVTDKTTITIRVHALDAGANVNAHIFWKGEGSESWPAAVPVTANGAELTIDVSAVDKLDGIGVRFNGVDAASTNARFFVDTIKVDNNIIYDFEAADAWQFQVNWGTVPGIQLATDWAKTGAYSLAGVTQLVNGDDNIILQTYPAGGLLLGDVTTLKISAHATDVGNATQAMLFAKDKDGAWKDGGAVALVNGSAELSLDISTMGGELSGFGVRFMGPVNSATESKYYIDDVTFE
;
A
#
# COMPACT_ATOMS: atom_id res chain seq x y z
N MET A 1 6.33 13.63 -52.55
CA MET A 1 6.89 13.61 -53.92
C MET A 1 8.40 13.76 -53.79
N ILE A 2 9.18 12.75 -54.24
CA ILE A 2 10.66 12.75 -54.47
C ILE A 2 11.53 12.68 -53.18
N ILE A 3 12.58 11.87 -52.98
CA ILE A 3 13.24 10.65 -53.52
C ILE A 3 14.41 10.33 -52.54
N LEU A 4 14.70 9.05 -52.27
CA LEU A 4 16.01 8.34 -52.01
C LEU A 4 17.21 9.10 -51.34
N SER A 5 18.15 8.52 -50.57
CA SER A 5 18.55 7.14 -50.24
C SER A 5 19.88 7.14 -49.43
N LYS A 6 20.06 6.10 -48.57
CA LYS A 6 21.24 5.23 -48.31
C LYS A 6 22.69 5.77 -48.26
N VAL A 7 23.48 5.06 -47.41
CA VAL A 7 24.91 4.60 -47.51
C VAL A 7 25.79 5.14 -46.37
N VAL A 8 26.63 4.43 -45.59
CA VAL A 8 27.05 3.03 -45.35
C VAL A 8 27.94 3.05 -44.08
N ARG A 9 27.99 1.94 -43.33
CA ARG A 9 28.92 1.65 -42.21
C ARG A 9 30.38 1.35 -42.66
N SER A 10 31.31 1.46 -41.71
CA SER A 10 32.48 0.58 -41.47
C SER A 10 33.89 1.04 -41.90
N ASN A 11 34.78 1.23 -40.91
CA ASN A 11 36.01 0.44 -40.62
C ASN A 11 37.00 1.31 -39.76
N LEU A 12 37.28 1.01 -38.49
CA LEU A 12 38.16 -0.01 -37.88
C LEU A 12 39.68 0.31 -37.87
N LEU A 13 40.20 0.57 -36.66
CA LEU A 13 41.50 0.22 -36.04
C LEU A 13 42.86 0.67 -36.65
N ILE A 14 43.72 1.31 -35.82
CA ILE A 14 45.08 0.88 -35.38
C ILE A 14 45.89 2.05 -34.75
N TYR A 15 46.14 2.03 -33.42
CA TYR A 15 47.47 2.03 -32.74
C TYR A 15 47.34 2.22 -31.21
N MET A 16 47.87 1.26 -30.43
CA MET A 16 48.15 1.34 -28.99
C MET A 16 49.47 2.11 -28.72
N VAL A 17 49.64 2.71 -27.53
CA VAL A 17 50.61 2.29 -26.47
C VAL A 17 50.76 3.36 -25.34
N LEU A 18 50.47 2.92 -24.10
CA LEU A 18 50.92 3.34 -22.75
C LEU A 18 50.78 4.79 -22.22
N CYS A 19 49.80 4.99 -21.32
CA CYS A 19 49.87 5.65 -19.99
C CYS A 19 48.46 5.46 -19.35
N GLY A 20 48.20 5.05 -18.10
CA GLY A 20 48.98 5.06 -16.88
C GLY A 20 48.37 6.02 -15.86
N LEU A 21 47.25 5.62 -15.22
CA LEU A 21 46.61 6.20 -14.02
C LEU A 21 45.87 7.56 -14.14
N LEU A 22 44.61 7.54 -13.67
CA LEU A 22 43.71 8.65 -13.30
C LEU A 22 43.14 9.53 -14.43
N THR A 23 41.86 9.87 -14.27
CA THR A 23 40.97 10.72 -15.09
C THR A 23 40.41 10.09 -16.38
N GLY A 24 39.13 9.72 -16.33
CA GLY A 24 38.33 9.47 -17.52
C GLY A 24 38.02 10.81 -18.19
N CYS A 25 38.79 11.18 -19.21
CA CYS A 25 38.42 12.26 -20.11
C CYS A 25 37.21 11.81 -20.93
N LEU A 26 36.05 12.41 -20.66
CA LEU A 26 34.92 12.41 -21.57
C LEU A 26 35.30 13.18 -22.85
N ASP A 27 34.94 12.60 -23.99
CA ASP A 27 35.13 13.19 -25.32
C ASP A 27 34.18 14.38 -25.49
N GLU A 28 34.75 15.60 -25.42
CA GLU A 28 34.09 16.91 -25.56
C GLU A 28 33.37 17.09 -26.91
N SER A 29 33.53 16.19 -27.88
CA SER A 29 32.90 16.33 -29.20
C SER A 29 31.42 15.89 -29.26
N LYS A 30 30.87 15.37 -28.15
CA LYS A 30 29.45 14.98 -28.04
C LYS A 30 28.55 16.00 -27.32
N THR A 31 29.07 17.16 -26.90
CA THR A 31 28.31 18.18 -26.16
C THR A 31 27.64 19.25 -27.04
N ASN A 32 27.64 19.10 -28.37
CA ASN A 32 26.92 20.02 -29.26
C ASN A 32 25.43 19.65 -29.34
N THR A 33 24.62 20.33 -28.52
CA THR A 33 23.16 20.45 -28.61
C THR A 33 22.72 21.39 -29.75
N GLU A 34 23.14 21.12 -30.99
CA GLU A 34 22.54 21.81 -32.14
C GLU A 34 21.20 21.15 -32.49
N GLU A 35 20.13 21.86 -32.13
CA GLU A 35 18.71 21.60 -32.45
C GLU A 35 18.10 20.35 -31.78
N ALA A 36 17.46 20.55 -30.62
CA ALA A 36 16.42 19.64 -30.15
C ALA A 36 15.23 19.69 -31.13
N SER A 37 15.25 18.84 -32.16
CA SER A 37 14.12 18.68 -33.06
C SER A 37 13.00 17.96 -32.32
N TYR A 38 11.92 18.70 -32.00
CA TYR A 38 10.67 18.15 -31.53
C TYR A 38 10.16 17.11 -32.54
N THR A 39 10.20 15.84 -32.17
CA THR A 39 9.60 14.75 -32.95
C THR A 39 8.17 14.62 -32.44
N PRO A 40 7.12 14.86 -33.25
CA PRO A 40 5.75 14.64 -32.83
C PRO A 40 5.58 13.16 -32.52
N GLU A 41 5.36 12.85 -31.25
CA GLU A 41 5.29 11.49 -30.77
C GLU A 41 3.94 10.86 -31.10
N PHE A 42 4.00 9.60 -31.48
CA PHE A 42 2.86 8.76 -31.71
C PHE A 42 2.46 8.12 -30.37
N ARG A 43 1.30 8.49 -29.81
CA ARG A 43 0.76 7.89 -28.57
C ARG A 43 -0.19 6.72 -28.84
N ASP A 44 -0.44 5.92 -27.81
CA ASP A 44 -1.48 4.90 -27.81
C ASP A 44 -2.87 5.51 -27.75
N LEU A 45 -3.80 4.83 -28.41
CA LEU A 45 -5.15 5.30 -28.55
C LEU A 45 -5.90 5.20 -27.20
N GLY A 46 -6.65 6.22 -26.82
CA GLY A 46 -7.55 6.18 -25.66
C GLY A 46 -8.87 6.89 -25.94
N VAL A 47 -9.83 6.83 -25.02
CA VAL A 47 -11.15 7.48 -25.12
C VAL A 47 -11.48 8.19 -23.82
N ILE A 48 -11.99 9.42 -23.93
CA ILE A 48 -12.51 10.21 -22.79
C ILE A 48 -13.90 10.72 -23.15
N ALA A 49 -14.86 10.52 -22.25
CA ALA A 49 -16.16 11.17 -22.23
C ALA A 49 -16.09 12.49 -21.45
N GLY A 50 -16.90 13.48 -21.82
CA GLY A 50 -17.05 14.72 -21.06
C GLY A 50 -17.67 14.49 -19.68
N ASP A 51 -17.73 15.55 -18.87
CA ASP A 51 -18.18 15.44 -17.50
C ASP A 51 -19.65 15.05 -17.34
N ASN A 52 -19.95 14.36 -16.24
CA ASN A 52 -21.32 14.16 -15.79
C ASN A 52 -21.99 15.52 -15.58
N ALA A 53 -23.18 15.72 -16.14
CA ALA A 53 -23.81 17.03 -16.18
C ALA A 53 -25.33 17.00 -16.15
N GLU A 54 -25.91 18.10 -15.68
CA GLU A 54 -27.34 18.38 -15.66
C GLU A 54 -27.75 19.32 -16.80
N TYR A 55 -28.90 19.03 -17.43
CA TYR A 55 -29.44 19.80 -18.54
C TYR A 55 -30.95 20.07 -18.36
N GLU A 56 -31.36 21.31 -18.59
CA GLU A 56 -32.78 21.66 -18.65
C GLU A 56 -33.43 21.05 -19.92
N LYS A 57 -34.69 20.62 -19.83
CA LYS A 57 -35.43 20.18 -21.02
C LYS A 57 -35.69 21.34 -22.01
N GLY A 58 -35.86 21.00 -23.28
CA GLY A 58 -36.08 21.94 -24.37
C GLY A 58 -34.82 22.56 -24.97
N ILE A 59 -33.62 22.12 -24.57
CA ILE A 59 -32.35 22.61 -25.12
C ILE A 59 -31.72 21.59 -26.07
N THR A 60 -30.70 22.03 -26.82
CA THR A 60 -29.80 21.11 -27.53
C THR A 60 -28.64 20.77 -26.62
N ILE A 61 -28.50 19.48 -26.30
CA ILE A 61 -27.41 18.95 -25.48
C ILE A 61 -26.26 18.59 -26.42
N THR A 62 -25.02 18.89 -26.00
CA THR A 62 -23.80 18.44 -26.67
C THR A 62 -23.02 17.59 -25.69
N LEU A 63 -22.81 16.32 -26.01
CA LEU A 63 -21.86 15.49 -25.29
C LEU A 63 -20.54 15.51 -26.06
N GLU A 64 -19.48 15.80 -25.33
CA GLU A 64 -18.14 15.84 -25.86
C GLU A 64 -17.42 14.55 -25.54
N GLY A 65 -16.60 14.10 -26.48
CA GLY A 65 -15.73 12.96 -26.28
C GLY A 65 -14.59 13.03 -27.26
N ARG A 66 -13.46 12.41 -26.93
CA ARG A 66 -12.28 12.46 -27.78
C ARG A 66 -11.48 11.18 -27.71
N LEU A 67 -10.84 10.87 -28.83
CA LEU A 67 -9.73 9.93 -28.85
C LEU A 67 -8.47 10.66 -28.38
N THR A 68 -7.72 10.04 -27.49
CA THR A 68 -6.37 10.45 -27.13
C THR A 68 -5.36 9.61 -27.90
N GLY A 69 -4.18 10.15 -28.20
CA GLY A 69 -3.10 9.45 -28.91
C GLY A 69 -3.12 9.46 -30.44
N THR A 70 -2.36 8.55 -31.06
CA THR A 70 -2.17 8.54 -32.52
C THR A 70 -3.35 7.91 -33.24
N VAL A 71 -4.18 8.80 -33.73
CA VAL A 71 -5.28 8.47 -34.61
C VAL A 71 -4.84 8.51 -36.06
N THR A 72 -4.64 7.34 -36.67
CA THR A 72 -4.43 7.26 -38.13
C THR A 72 -5.59 6.60 -38.88
N LYS A 73 -6.41 5.77 -38.21
CA LYS A 73 -7.53 5.03 -38.84
C LYS A 73 -8.71 4.69 -37.90
N GLN A 74 -8.75 5.26 -36.70
CA GLN A 74 -9.73 4.92 -35.67
C GLN A 74 -10.87 5.92 -35.63
N THR A 75 -12.06 5.45 -35.24
CA THR A 75 -13.26 6.27 -35.08
C THR A 75 -13.79 6.13 -33.65
N VAL A 76 -14.74 6.97 -33.26
CA VAL A 76 -15.48 6.78 -32.00
C VAL A 76 -16.87 6.24 -32.32
N LEU A 77 -17.45 5.52 -31.37
CA LEU A 77 -18.87 5.22 -31.35
C LEU A 77 -19.44 5.50 -29.97
N TRP A 78 -20.43 6.38 -29.95
CA TRP A 78 -21.31 6.61 -28.82
C TRP A 78 -22.46 5.60 -28.84
N GLU A 79 -22.79 5.07 -27.67
CA GLU A 79 -23.91 4.16 -27.43
C GLU A 79 -24.67 4.66 -26.20
N GLN A 80 -25.99 4.76 -26.29
CA GLN A 80 -26.80 5.01 -25.10
C GLN A 80 -26.95 3.70 -24.32
N THR A 81 -26.50 3.68 -23.07
CA THR A 81 -26.49 2.50 -22.19
C THR A 81 -27.60 2.54 -21.14
N GLY A 82 -28.27 3.70 -20.96
CA GLY A 82 -29.38 3.85 -20.00
C GLY A 82 -30.27 5.07 -20.27
N GLY A 83 -31.47 5.06 -19.69
CA GLY A 83 -32.53 6.07 -19.91
C GLY A 83 -33.41 5.78 -21.13
N ALA A 84 -34.46 6.57 -21.32
CA ALA A 84 -35.30 6.48 -22.53
C ALA A 84 -34.50 6.83 -23.81
N PRO A 85 -34.76 6.19 -24.96
CA PRO A 85 -34.02 6.45 -26.19
C PRO A 85 -34.05 7.93 -26.61
N VAL A 86 -32.87 8.53 -26.84
CA VAL A 86 -32.78 9.90 -27.36
C VAL A 86 -33.00 9.93 -28.88
N GLU A 87 -33.76 10.91 -29.36
CA GLU A 87 -34.03 11.12 -30.79
C GLU A 87 -33.25 12.32 -31.34
N GLY A 88 -33.09 12.41 -32.66
CA GLY A 88 -32.50 13.60 -33.31
C GLY A 88 -30.99 13.76 -33.11
N VAL A 89 -30.29 12.68 -32.74
CA VAL A 89 -28.82 12.65 -32.64
C VAL A 89 -28.17 12.98 -33.98
N THR A 90 -27.24 13.94 -33.98
CA THR A 90 -26.54 14.37 -35.20
C THR A 90 -25.62 13.30 -35.77
N SER A 91 -24.81 12.65 -34.93
CA SER A 91 -23.93 11.54 -35.33
C SER A 91 -23.39 10.78 -34.12
N TRP A 92 -23.75 9.51 -33.96
CA TRP A 92 -23.17 8.62 -32.94
C TRP A 92 -21.68 8.35 -33.14
N THR A 93 -21.14 8.61 -34.34
CA THR A 93 -19.73 8.35 -34.67
C THR A 93 -18.86 9.62 -34.67
N ALA A 94 -19.40 10.73 -34.17
CA ALA A 94 -18.64 11.97 -34.03
C ALA A 94 -18.04 12.06 -32.62
N PRO A 95 -16.83 12.62 -32.44
CA PRO A 95 -16.22 12.87 -31.13
C PRO A 95 -17.21 13.60 -30.20
N ASN A 96 -17.81 14.67 -30.74
CA ASN A 96 -18.88 15.40 -30.09
C ASN A 96 -20.17 15.14 -30.87
N PHE A 97 -21.25 14.79 -30.16
CA PHE A 97 -22.57 14.67 -30.78
C PHE A 97 -23.59 15.51 -30.03
N THR A 98 -24.62 15.92 -30.77
CA THR A 98 -25.68 16.74 -30.24
C THR A 98 -27.04 16.10 -30.45
N PHE A 99 -27.95 16.35 -29.52
CA PHE A 99 -29.34 15.92 -29.62
C PHE A 99 -30.26 16.91 -28.89
N PRO A 100 -31.52 17.07 -29.34
CA PRO A 100 -32.52 17.77 -28.55
C PRO A 100 -32.80 16.97 -27.27
N SER A 101 -32.78 17.63 -26.11
CA SER A 101 -33.16 17.00 -24.85
C SER A 101 -34.58 16.43 -24.95
N PRO A 102 -34.84 15.17 -24.53
CA PRO A 102 -36.18 14.62 -24.40
C PRO A 102 -37.09 15.47 -23.51
N ASP A 103 -38.40 15.45 -23.78
CA ASP A 103 -39.39 16.08 -22.91
C ASP A 103 -39.64 15.17 -21.70
N VAL A 104 -39.04 15.53 -20.57
CA VAL A 104 -39.16 14.80 -19.29
C VAL A 104 -40.18 15.50 -18.38
N ASP A 105 -40.92 14.69 -17.60
CA ASP A 105 -41.78 15.16 -16.51
C ASP A 105 -41.08 14.83 -15.18
N GLY A 106 -40.47 15.84 -14.56
CA GLY A 106 -39.60 15.67 -13.40
C GLY A 106 -38.12 15.58 -13.77
N LEU A 107 -37.46 14.48 -13.39
CA LEU A 107 -36.01 14.28 -13.53
C LEU A 107 -35.75 12.86 -14.07
N GLU A 108 -34.92 12.74 -15.11
CA GLU A 108 -34.55 11.44 -15.68
C GLU A 108 -33.04 11.37 -15.95
N THR A 109 -32.45 10.20 -15.69
CA THR A 109 -31.02 9.92 -15.90
C THR A 109 -30.81 9.21 -17.23
N PHE A 110 -29.82 9.67 -18.01
CA PHE A 110 -29.39 9.08 -19.26
C PHE A 110 -27.91 8.72 -19.17
N LYS A 111 -27.55 7.55 -19.69
CA LYS A 111 -26.16 7.05 -19.68
C LYS A 111 -25.68 6.82 -21.09
N PHE A 112 -24.47 7.26 -21.37
CA PHE A 112 -23.83 7.09 -22.66
C PHE A 112 -22.44 6.51 -22.47
N ARG A 113 -22.04 5.66 -23.41
CA ARG A 113 -20.71 5.10 -23.51
C ARG A 113 -20.09 5.57 -24.82
N ILE A 114 -18.86 6.05 -24.78
CA ILE A 114 -18.03 6.27 -25.96
C ILE A 114 -16.99 5.14 -26.05
N SER A 115 -16.70 4.69 -27.27
CA SER A 115 -15.75 3.59 -27.52
C SER A 115 -14.87 3.90 -28.73
N ALA A 116 -13.60 3.52 -28.68
CA ALA A 116 -12.72 3.58 -29.83
C ALA A 116 -13.02 2.39 -30.75
N ARG A 117 -13.13 2.65 -32.06
CA ARG A 117 -13.49 1.65 -33.06
C ARG A 117 -12.42 1.53 -34.15
N ASP A 118 -12.09 0.28 -34.48
CA ASP A 118 -11.21 -0.03 -35.60
C ASP A 118 -11.93 0.17 -36.96
N ALA A 119 -11.22 -0.04 -38.06
CA ALA A 119 -11.79 0.07 -39.40
C ALA A 119 -12.90 -0.97 -39.71
N SER A 120 -13.04 -2.00 -38.87
CA SER A 120 -14.06 -3.06 -38.95
C SER A 120 -15.21 -2.85 -37.97
N ASN A 121 -15.22 -1.74 -37.22
CA ASN A 121 -16.19 -1.37 -36.19
C ASN A 121 -16.14 -2.23 -34.90
N ASN A 122 -15.02 -2.93 -34.64
CA ASN A 122 -14.77 -3.57 -33.36
C ASN A 122 -14.27 -2.56 -32.34
N ILE A 123 -14.56 -2.78 -31.04
CA ILE A 123 -13.93 -1.99 -29.97
C ILE A 123 -12.44 -2.27 -30.00
N ILE A 124 -11.65 -1.21 -29.95
CA ILE A 124 -10.20 -1.32 -29.86
C ILE A 124 -9.86 -1.62 -28.41
N GLU A 125 -8.99 -2.58 -28.21
CA GLU A 125 -8.42 -2.91 -26.90
C GLU A 125 -7.03 -2.25 -26.78
N ASP A 126 -6.66 -1.88 -25.56
CA ASP A 126 -5.29 -1.46 -25.25
C ASP A 126 -4.32 -2.65 -25.27
N GLU A 127 -3.04 -2.40 -24.96
CA GLU A 127 -1.99 -3.43 -24.99
C GLU A 127 -2.23 -4.56 -23.98
N ASP A 128 -3.05 -4.32 -22.95
CA ASP A 128 -3.43 -5.26 -21.90
C ASP A 128 -4.76 -6.00 -22.22
N GLY A 129 -5.38 -5.73 -23.37
CA GLY A 129 -6.65 -6.34 -23.79
C GLY A 129 -7.89 -5.68 -23.20
N ASN A 130 -7.77 -4.51 -22.55
CA ASN A 130 -8.92 -3.79 -22.02
C ASN A 130 -9.59 -2.95 -23.12
N PRO A 131 -10.93 -2.97 -23.22
CA PRO A 131 -11.63 -2.19 -24.23
C PRO A 131 -11.48 -0.69 -23.96
N LEU A 132 -11.08 0.09 -24.97
CA LEU A 132 -10.98 1.55 -24.92
C LEU A 132 -12.37 2.19 -24.93
N VAL A 133 -12.98 2.30 -23.75
CA VAL A 133 -14.31 2.85 -23.54
C VAL A 133 -14.32 3.83 -22.37
N ASP A 134 -15.26 4.77 -22.40
CA ASP A 134 -15.56 5.65 -21.27
C ASP A 134 -17.08 5.92 -21.20
N GLU A 135 -17.59 6.32 -20.03
CA GLU A 135 -19.01 6.54 -19.78
C GLU A 135 -19.30 7.92 -19.20
N VAL A 136 -20.43 8.50 -19.61
CA VAL A 136 -20.96 9.75 -19.04
C VAL A 136 -22.41 9.57 -18.62
N GLU A 137 -22.73 10.08 -17.44
CA GLU A 137 -24.08 10.16 -16.90
C GLU A 137 -24.58 11.60 -16.97
N ILE A 138 -25.74 11.81 -17.60
CA ILE A 138 -26.39 13.11 -17.60
C ILE A 138 -27.79 13.02 -16.99
N LEU A 139 -28.22 14.12 -16.39
CA LEU A 139 -29.55 14.28 -15.83
C LEU A 139 -30.30 15.35 -16.63
N ILE A 140 -31.46 14.99 -17.16
CA ILE A 140 -32.34 15.95 -17.84
C ILE A 140 -33.51 16.25 -16.91
N TYR A 141 -33.78 17.53 -16.70
CA TYR A 141 -34.78 17.98 -15.74
C TYR A 141 -35.80 18.95 -16.33
N ASP A 142 -37.05 18.81 -15.89
CA ASP A 142 -38.08 19.84 -16.00
C ASP A 142 -37.75 20.95 -14.98
N PRO A 143 -37.73 22.25 -15.36
CA PRO A 143 -37.58 23.36 -14.41
C PRO A 143 -38.48 23.29 -13.18
N ALA A 144 -39.61 22.60 -13.28
CA ALA A 144 -40.48 22.30 -12.16
C ALA A 144 -39.78 21.58 -11.00
N VAL A 145 -38.66 20.87 -11.19
CA VAL A 145 -37.93 20.20 -10.09
C VAL A 145 -36.98 21.10 -9.32
N ILE A 146 -36.65 22.29 -9.85
CA ILE A 146 -35.71 23.21 -9.22
C ILE A 146 -36.22 23.59 -7.83
N ILE A 147 -35.43 23.34 -6.79
CA ILE A 147 -35.78 23.71 -5.42
C ILE A 147 -35.24 25.12 -5.17
N THR A 148 -36.15 26.09 -4.97
CA THR A 148 -35.79 27.49 -4.71
C THR A 148 -35.96 27.79 -3.23
N LEU A 149 -34.87 28.21 -2.59
CA LEU A 149 -34.86 28.68 -1.21
C LEU A 149 -34.68 30.19 -1.23
N GLU A 150 -35.77 30.91 -0.99
CA GLU A 150 -35.82 32.37 -1.01
C GLU A 150 -35.15 32.97 0.24
N ALA A 151 -34.46 34.11 0.10
CA ALA A 151 -33.78 34.78 1.20
C ALA A 151 -34.74 35.29 2.29
N GLU A 152 -36.01 35.53 1.95
CA GLU A 152 -37.08 35.90 2.89
C GLU A 152 -37.78 34.71 3.55
N ASN A 153 -37.50 33.47 3.13
CA ASN A 153 -38.13 32.30 3.70
C ASN A 153 -37.47 31.91 5.03
N THR A 154 -37.99 32.43 6.13
CA THR A 154 -37.42 32.24 7.48
C THR A 154 -37.41 30.80 7.99
N SER A 155 -38.08 29.87 7.30
CA SER A 155 -37.99 28.44 7.63
C SER A 155 -36.66 27.81 7.18
N PHE A 156 -35.97 28.44 6.23
CA PHE A 156 -34.70 27.96 5.67
C PHE A 156 -33.60 29.02 5.74
N ALA A 157 -33.92 30.29 5.50
CA ALA A 157 -32.96 31.38 5.44
C ALA A 157 -32.96 32.23 6.72
N ALA A 158 -31.76 32.61 7.16
CA ALA A 158 -31.53 33.58 8.23
C ALA A 158 -30.55 34.66 7.73
N LEU A 159 -30.92 35.93 7.92
CA LEU A 159 -30.06 37.07 7.60
C LEU A 159 -29.06 37.28 8.74
N ALA A 160 -27.77 37.40 8.39
CA ALA A 160 -26.69 37.59 9.35
C ALA A 160 -25.91 38.89 9.07
N GLY A 161 -25.20 39.38 10.09
CA GLY A 161 -24.23 40.47 9.95
C GLY A 161 -24.79 41.82 9.49
N GLY A 162 -26.09 42.06 9.71
CA GLY A 162 -26.76 43.29 9.27
C GLY A 162 -27.37 43.23 7.87
N ALA A 163 -27.42 42.05 7.23
CA ALA A 163 -28.22 41.84 6.04
C ALA A 163 -29.69 42.19 6.30
N THR A 164 -30.32 42.90 5.36
CA THR A 164 -31.73 43.34 5.46
C THR A 164 -32.44 43.06 4.15
N LEU A 165 -33.74 42.77 4.23
CA LEU A 165 -34.59 42.62 3.06
C LEU A 165 -35.16 43.98 2.63
N VAL A 166 -35.30 44.16 1.32
CA VAL A 166 -36.00 45.29 0.71
C VAL A 166 -37.10 44.76 -0.19
N ASN A 167 -38.22 45.49 -0.21
CA ASN A 167 -39.34 45.26 -1.12
C ASN A 167 -39.22 46.17 -2.33
N ASN A 168 -39.98 45.89 -3.39
CA ASN A 168 -40.03 46.70 -4.63
C ASN A 168 -40.01 48.22 -4.36
N GLY A 169 -38.94 48.89 -4.83
CA GLY A 169 -38.64 50.31 -4.58
C GLY A 169 -37.74 50.93 -5.67
N PRO A 170 -37.28 52.19 -5.54
CA PRO A 170 -36.63 52.97 -6.61
C PRO A 170 -35.29 52.41 -7.15
N ASN A 171 -34.80 51.30 -6.60
CA ASN A 171 -33.62 50.55 -7.04
C ASN A 171 -34.00 49.21 -7.72
N TYR A 172 -35.21 49.13 -8.28
CA TYR A 172 -35.76 47.94 -8.92
C TYR A 172 -34.89 47.48 -10.09
N ILE A 173 -34.44 46.23 -10.01
CA ILE A 173 -33.84 45.49 -11.10
C ILE A 173 -34.96 44.59 -11.66
N THR A 174 -35.26 44.73 -12.96
CA THR A 174 -36.37 44.02 -13.61
C THR A 174 -36.25 42.50 -13.43
N GLY A 175 -37.32 41.84 -12.96
CA GLY A 175 -37.42 40.37 -12.93
C GLY A 175 -37.43 39.68 -11.57
N SER A 176 -37.49 40.38 -10.43
CA SER A 176 -37.77 39.74 -9.13
C SER A 176 -39.26 39.59 -8.85
N VAL A 177 -39.59 38.55 -8.09
CA VAL A 177 -40.87 38.35 -7.42
C VAL A 177 -40.55 38.13 -5.94
N GLY A 178 -41.13 38.91 -5.02
CA GLY A 178 -40.85 38.78 -3.58
C GLY A 178 -39.95 39.86 -2.99
N SER A 179 -39.42 39.59 -1.80
CA SER A 179 -38.44 40.43 -1.09
C SER A 179 -37.04 39.90 -1.39
N HIS A 180 -36.02 40.75 -1.42
CA HIS A 180 -34.64 40.28 -1.62
C HIS A 180 -33.70 41.07 -0.73
N THR A 181 -32.43 40.66 -0.63
CA THR A 181 -31.50 41.44 0.20
C THR A 181 -31.26 42.84 -0.38
N ALA A 182 -31.01 43.82 0.50
CA ALA A 182 -30.22 44.99 0.14
C ALA A 182 -28.82 44.55 -0.34
N ASP A 183 -28.00 45.49 -0.79
CA ASP A 183 -26.60 45.20 -1.12
C ASP A 183 -25.93 44.54 0.11
N ILE A 184 -25.45 43.32 -0.04
CA ILE A 184 -24.67 42.62 0.99
C ILE A 184 -23.41 43.46 1.26
N THR A 185 -23.24 43.93 2.49
CA THR A 185 -22.06 44.70 2.92
C THR A 185 -21.07 43.78 3.63
N PRO A 186 -19.79 44.20 3.82
CA PRO A 186 -18.82 43.40 4.55
C PRO A 186 -19.36 42.89 5.90
N GLY A 187 -19.28 41.56 6.10
CA GLY A 187 -19.78 40.86 7.29
C GLY A 187 -21.25 40.43 7.21
N ALA A 188 -22.02 40.91 6.22
CA ALA A 188 -23.41 40.50 6.01
C ALA A 188 -23.48 39.23 5.14
N SER A 189 -24.44 38.36 5.44
CA SER A 189 -24.67 37.13 4.67
C SER A 189 -26.12 36.64 4.79
N VAL A 190 -26.49 35.71 3.90
CA VAL A 190 -27.73 34.93 3.99
C VAL A 190 -27.34 33.48 4.27
N ASN A 191 -27.81 32.94 5.39
CA ASN A 191 -27.50 31.59 5.83
C ASN A 191 -28.72 30.69 5.64
N TYR A 192 -28.60 29.71 4.75
CA TYR A 192 -29.59 28.70 4.50
C TYR A 192 -29.29 27.44 5.32
N THR A 193 -30.24 27.00 6.13
CA THR A 193 -30.16 25.75 6.90
C THR A 193 -31.13 24.73 6.30
N ILE A 194 -30.62 23.57 5.92
CA ILE A 194 -31.36 22.53 5.20
C ILE A 194 -31.21 21.23 5.98
N ALA A 195 -32.32 20.64 6.43
CA ALA A 195 -32.30 19.26 6.93
C ALA A 195 -32.67 18.29 5.79
N SER A 196 -31.93 17.20 5.59
CA SER A 196 -32.33 16.15 4.64
C SER A 196 -33.75 15.65 4.99
N GLY A 197 -34.59 15.47 3.97
CA GLY A 197 -36.02 15.19 4.09
C GLY A 197 -36.91 16.43 4.26
N SER A 198 -36.36 17.65 4.33
CA SER A 198 -37.17 18.88 4.38
C SER A 198 -37.93 19.12 3.08
N THR A 199 -39.13 19.69 3.19
CA THR A 199 -40.00 19.97 2.04
C THR A 199 -40.09 21.46 1.73
N VAL A 200 -40.00 21.83 0.44
CA VAL A 200 -40.21 23.19 -0.07
C VAL A 200 -41.33 23.14 -1.12
N GLY A 201 -42.52 23.64 -0.74
CA GLY A 201 -43.71 23.41 -1.55
C GLY A 201 -44.07 21.93 -1.60
N ASP A 202 -44.09 21.36 -2.80
CA ASP A 202 -44.34 19.93 -3.08
C ASP A 202 -43.05 19.10 -3.28
N LYS A 203 -41.87 19.72 -3.11
CA LYS A 203 -40.56 19.08 -3.35
C LYS A 203 -39.90 18.70 -2.03
N THR A 204 -39.14 17.60 -2.04
CA THR A 204 -38.35 17.13 -0.89
C THR A 204 -36.86 17.21 -1.20
N ILE A 205 -36.07 17.76 -0.29
CA ILE A 205 -34.62 17.81 -0.39
C ILE A 205 -34.04 16.55 0.25
N GLY A 206 -33.63 15.56 -0.55
CA GLY A 206 -32.96 14.35 -0.06
C GLY A 206 -31.44 14.53 0.12
N ALA A 207 -30.79 13.63 0.85
CA ALA A 207 -29.33 13.51 0.81
C ALA A 207 -28.87 13.09 -0.59
N GLY A 208 -27.79 13.67 -1.09
CA GLY A 208 -27.33 13.47 -2.47
C GLY A 208 -26.57 14.66 -3.03
N PHE A 209 -26.30 14.63 -4.33
CA PHE A 209 -25.57 15.69 -5.04
C PHE A 209 -26.55 16.67 -5.70
N TYR A 210 -26.23 17.96 -5.60
CA TYR A 210 -27.02 19.03 -6.20
C TYR A 210 -26.10 20.06 -6.83
N THR A 211 -26.44 20.53 -8.02
CA THR A 211 -25.87 21.78 -8.52
C THR A 211 -26.50 22.93 -7.75
N LEU A 212 -25.65 23.72 -7.12
CA LEU A 212 -26.01 24.94 -6.42
C LEU A 212 -25.87 26.14 -7.35
N PHE A 213 -26.93 26.94 -7.44
CA PHE A 213 -26.90 28.26 -8.03
C PHE A 213 -27.25 29.32 -6.99
N VAL A 214 -26.66 30.50 -7.12
CA VAL A 214 -27.09 31.70 -6.41
C VAL A 214 -27.81 32.62 -7.38
N ARG A 215 -29.05 32.99 -7.07
CA ARG A 215 -29.77 34.03 -7.80
C ARG A 215 -29.40 35.39 -7.24
N TYR A 216 -28.71 36.19 -8.04
CA TYR A 216 -28.10 37.43 -7.60
C TYR A 216 -28.39 38.58 -8.57
N ALA A 217 -28.15 39.80 -8.12
CA ALA A 217 -28.15 40.98 -8.97
C ALA A 217 -27.10 42.00 -8.54
N ILE A 218 -26.48 42.65 -9.53
CA ILE A 218 -25.52 43.73 -9.34
C ILE A 218 -25.90 44.90 -10.27
N PRO A 219 -26.01 46.14 -9.74
CA PRO A 219 -26.15 47.32 -10.58
C PRO A 219 -24.97 47.49 -11.55
N ALA A 220 -25.21 47.83 -12.83
CA ALA A 220 -24.13 48.04 -13.82
C ALA A 220 -23.01 48.97 -13.33
N SER A 221 -23.34 49.98 -12.53
CA SER A 221 -22.38 50.96 -12.00
C SER A 221 -21.33 50.37 -11.06
N TYR A 222 -21.55 49.17 -10.49
CA TYR A 222 -20.64 48.58 -9.54
C TYR A 222 -19.53 47.76 -10.19
N GLY A 223 -19.71 47.28 -11.43
CA GLY A 223 -18.83 46.29 -12.04
C GLY A 223 -18.92 44.91 -11.37
N GLY A 224 -18.30 43.89 -11.96
CA GLY A 224 -18.30 42.52 -11.44
C GLY A 224 -17.80 42.41 -10.00
N LYS A 225 -18.23 41.37 -9.29
CA LYS A 225 -17.84 41.07 -7.91
C LYS A 225 -17.47 39.59 -7.77
N VAL A 226 -16.65 39.28 -6.78
CA VAL A 226 -16.47 37.91 -6.30
C VAL A 226 -17.28 37.77 -5.01
N ALA A 227 -18.15 36.79 -4.94
CA ALA A 227 -18.90 36.41 -3.74
C ALA A 227 -18.28 35.16 -3.13
N GLN A 228 -18.56 34.91 -1.85
CA GLN A 228 -18.25 33.63 -1.20
C GLN A 228 -19.51 32.84 -0.94
N VAL A 229 -19.45 31.55 -1.24
CA VAL A 229 -20.50 30.58 -0.93
C VAL A 229 -19.88 29.48 -0.09
N LYS A 230 -20.36 29.33 1.15
CA LYS A 230 -19.83 28.36 2.10
C LYS A 230 -20.83 27.24 2.32
N THR A 231 -20.50 26.03 1.87
CA THR A 231 -21.35 24.83 2.03
C THR A 231 -20.76 23.91 3.09
N ASN A 232 -21.49 23.67 4.18
CA ASN A 232 -21.06 22.81 5.29
C ASN A 232 -19.66 23.15 5.83
N GLY A 233 -19.29 24.42 5.79
CA GLY A 233 -17.97 24.88 6.23
C GLY A 233 -16.94 25.08 5.11
N VAL A 234 -17.18 24.58 3.89
CA VAL A 234 -16.27 24.70 2.75
C VAL A 234 -16.61 25.92 1.91
N THR A 235 -15.66 26.82 1.73
CA THR A 235 -15.85 28.07 0.97
C THR A 235 -15.48 27.88 -0.49
N ALA A 236 -16.33 28.40 -1.39
CA ALA A 236 -16.05 28.60 -2.80
C ALA A 236 -16.17 30.08 -3.16
N ASP A 237 -15.20 30.60 -3.92
CA ASP A 237 -15.28 31.93 -4.52
C ASP A 237 -16.06 31.87 -5.84
N VAL A 238 -17.05 32.74 -6.00
CA VAL A 238 -17.97 32.74 -7.14
C VAL A 238 -17.97 34.10 -7.82
N SER A 239 -17.67 34.12 -9.12
CA SER A 239 -17.69 35.36 -9.90
C SER A 239 -19.11 35.76 -10.29
N PHE A 240 -19.52 36.96 -9.89
CA PHE A 240 -20.78 37.59 -10.21
C PHE A 240 -20.58 38.73 -11.22
N ASN A 241 -21.14 38.56 -12.41
CA ASN A 241 -21.15 39.57 -13.45
C ASN A 241 -22.18 40.68 -13.16
N ALA A 242 -21.85 41.92 -13.50
CA ALA A 242 -22.75 43.06 -13.37
C ALA A 242 -23.78 43.11 -14.51
N THR A 243 -24.88 42.37 -14.34
CA THR A 243 -25.90 42.15 -15.38
C THR A 243 -27.01 43.21 -15.41
N SER A 244 -27.20 44.03 -14.36
CA SER A 244 -28.36 44.93 -14.20
C SER A 244 -29.74 44.25 -14.32
N SER A 245 -29.77 42.94 -14.14
CA SER A 245 -30.94 42.06 -14.10
C SER A 245 -30.67 40.95 -13.08
N TRP A 246 -31.71 40.28 -12.59
CA TRP A 246 -31.49 39.04 -11.85
C TRP A 246 -30.86 37.99 -12.76
N SER A 247 -29.84 37.31 -12.24
CA SER A 247 -29.11 36.25 -12.94
C SER A 247 -28.79 35.14 -11.96
N ASN A 248 -28.61 33.93 -12.49
CA ASN A 248 -28.11 32.81 -11.71
C ASN A 248 -26.61 32.69 -11.95
N ALA A 249 -25.83 32.58 -10.88
CA ALA A 249 -24.44 32.15 -10.93
C ALA A 249 -24.37 30.70 -10.47
N ARG A 250 -23.81 29.83 -11.30
CA ARG A 250 -23.49 28.46 -10.89
C ARG A 250 -22.36 28.54 -9.86
N VAL A 251 -22.56 27.88 -8.72
CA VAL A 251 -21.53 27.73 -7.70
C VAL A 251 -20.73 26.48 -8.02
N ASP A 252 -21.32 25.31 -7.80
CA ASP A 252 -20.70 24.01 -8.02
C ASP A 252 -21.73 22.87 -7.82
N VAL A 253 -21.33 21.63 -8.07
CA VAL A 253 -22.00 20.43 -7.54
C VAL A 253 -21.57 20.25 -6.08
N ILE A 254 -22.54 20.33 -5.18
CA ILE A 254 -22.37 20.17 -3.74
C ILE A 254 -23.05 18.89 -3.25
N LYS A 255 -22.55 18.35 -2.14
CA LYS A 255 -23.19 17.23 -1.44
C LYS A 255 -24.06 17.75 -0.30
N ILE A 256 -25.34 17.39 -0.32
CA ILE A 256 -26.25 17.49 0.82
C ILE A 256 -26.13 16.19 1.61
N ASN A 257 -25.59 16.29 2.82
CA ASN A 257 -25.42 15.18 3.74
C ASN A 257 -26.75 14.80 4.41
N GLU A 258 -26.82 13.62 5.02
CA GLU A 258 -27.91 13.30 5.92
C GLU A 258 -27.94 14.26 7.12
N GLY A 259 -29.13 14.64 7.57
CA GLY A 259 -29.31 15.59 8.66
C GLY A 259 -29.12 17.04 8.24
N ALA A 260 -28.56 17.86 9.13
CA ALA A 260 -28.47 19.30 8.96
C ALA A 260 -27.29 19.72 8.08
N ASN A 261 -27.55 20.61 7.13
CA ASN A 261 -26.59 21.20 6.21
C ASN A 261 -26.74 22.72 6.24
N THR A 262 -25.64 23.43 5.97
CA THR A 262 -25.64 24.90 5.89
C THR A 262 -25.06 25.37 4.57
N ILE A 263 -25.68 26.39 3.98
CA ILE A 263 -25.18 27.13 2.82
C ILE A 263 -25.21 28.61 3.18
N GLU A 264 -24.05 29.24 3.31
CA GLU A 264 -23.92 30.68 3.56
C GLU A 264 -23.54 31.39 2.26
N VAL A 265 -24.26 32.45 1.90
CA VAL A 265 -23.97 33.31 0.76
C VAL A 265 -23.68 34.72 1.27
N GLY A 266 -22.43 35.16 1.16
CA GLY A 266 -21.96 36.44 1.69
C GLY A 266 -20.45 36.60 1.53
N GLY A 267 -19.85 37.69 1.98
CA GLY A 267 -18.39 37.86 1.93
C GLY A 267 -17.82 38.27 0.56
N GLY A 268 -16.58 37.86 0.27
CA GLY A 268 -15.85 38.29 -0.92
C GLY A 268 -15.74 39.81 -1.07
N TRP A 269 -15.99 40.32 -2.28
CA TRP A 269 -15.96 41.75 -2.61
C TRP A 269 -17.25 42.49 -2.21
N ASN A 270 -18.28 41.77 -1.76
CA ASN A 270 -19.57 42.32 -1.31
C ASN A 270 -20.26 43.21 -2.38
N TYR A 271 -21.24 44.00 -1.97
CA TYR A 271 -22.02 44.93 -2.80
C TYR A 271 -22.79 44.26 -3.95
N TYR A 272 -23.41 43.13 -3.66
CA TYR A 272 -24.33 42.40 -4.53
C TYR A 272 -25.60 42.03 -3.76
N ARG A 273 -26.70 41.75 -4.46
CA ARG A 273 -27.98 41.38 -3.86
C ARG A 273 -28.27 39.92 -4.09
N ILE A 274 -28.88 39.25 -3.11
CA ILE A 274 -29.27 37.84 -3.15
C ILE A 274 -30.79 37.76 -3.11
N ASP A 275 -31.36 37.02 -4.05
CA ASP A 275 -32.79 36.66 -4.10
C ASP A 275 -32.95 35.32 -3.37
N SER A 276 -32.22 34.32 -3.86
CA SER A 276 -32.43 32.92 -3.50
C SER A 276 -31.19 32.08 -3.79
N ILE A 277 -31.19 30.86 -3.27
CA ILE A 277 -30.40 29.77 -3.85
C ILE A 277 -31.30 28.79 -4.58
N LEU A 278 -30.76 28.17 -5.63
CA LEU A 278 -31.44 27.12 -6.38
C LEU A 278 -30.63 25.83 -6.26
N LEU A 279 -31.31 24.74 -5.95
CA LEU A 279 -30.76 23.39 -5.91
C LEU A 279 -31.39 22.56 -7.02
N ILE A 280 -30.54 21.95 -7.83
CA ILE A 280 -30.93 21.05 -8.92
C ILE A 280 -30.26 19.71 -8.64
N PRO A 281 -31.00 18.59 -8.52
CA PRO A 281 -30.38 17.27 -8.37
C PRO A 281 -29.33 17.04 -9.46
N ALA A 282 -28.14 16.59 -9.06
CA ALA A 282 -26.99 16.42 -9.93
C ALA A 282 -26.41 15.02 -9.79
N PRO A 283 -25.73 14.51 -10.83
CA PRO A 283 -25.02 13.24 -10.71
C PRO A 283 -23.84 13.41 -9.74
N LYS A 284 -23.39 12.29 -9.16
CA LYS A 284 -22.16 12.30 -8.37
C LYS A 284 -20.99 12.72 -9.30
N PRO A 285 -20.15 13.69 -8.89
CA PRO A 285 -18.94 14.02 -9.62
C PRO A 285 -18.06 12.78 -9.79
N ALA A 286 -17.49 12.60 -10.99
CA ALA A 286 -16.62 11.47 -11.28
C ALA A 286 -15.29 11.59 -10.50
N LYS A 287 -14.78 10.45 -10.03
CA LYS A 287 -13.39 10.33 -9.58
C LYS A 287 -12.45 10.56 -10.79
N PRO A 288 -11.14 10.82 -10.57
CA PRO A 288 -10.16 10.75 -11.66
C PRO A 288 -10.21 9.42 -12.39
N LEU A 289 -9.95 9.46 -13.70
CA LEU A 289 -9.76 8.26 -14.50
C LEU A 289 -8.47 7.55 -14.08
N ALA A 290 -8.47 6.23 -14.26
CA ALA A 290 -7.25 5.44 -14.08
C ALA A 290 -6.13 5.96 -14.99
N VAL A 291 -4.93 6.03 -14.43
CA VAL A 291 -3.71 6.42 -15.16
C VAL A 291 -2.90 5.16 -15.43
N ALA A 292 -2.22 5.06 -16.57
CA ALA A 292 -1.33 3.92 -16.82
C ALA A 292 -0.08 3.99 -15.91
N PRO A 293 0.42 2.87 -15.36
CA PRO A 293 1.61 2.82 -14.51
C PRO A 293 2.91 2.92 -15.32
N THR A 294 2.97 3.85 -16.27
CA THR A 294 4.11 4.07 -17.16
C THR A 294 4.87 5.34 -16.80
N LEU A 295 6.19 5.27 -16.82
CA LEU A 295 7.09 6.40 -16.62
C LEU A 295 7.54 6.98 -17.96
N VAL A 296 7.82 8.29 -18.00
CA VAL A 296 8.33 8.96 -19.20
C VAL A 296 9.74 8.48 -19.56
N ASN A 297 10.50 7.94 -18.60
CA ASN A 297 11.77 7.28 -18.87
C ASN A 297 11.55 5.77 -19.10
N GLU A 298 11.66 5.33 -20.35
CA GLU A 298 11.53 3.91 -20.72
C GLU A 298 12.58 3.00 -20.05
N ASN A 299 13.73 3.56 -19.66
CA ASN A 299 14.80 2.82 -19.00
C ASN A 299 14.69 2.83 -17.47
N ALA A 300 13.56 3.27 -16.91
CA ALA A 300 13.35 3.32 -15.47
C ALA A 300 13.65 1.97 -14.79
N THR A 301 14.24 2.03 -13.57
CA THR A 301 14.50 0.81 -12.79
C THR A 301 13.19 0.15 -12.36
N ASP A 302 13.24 -1.15 -12.04
CA ASP A 302 12.04 -1.88 -11.65
C ASP A 302 11.46 -1.34 -10.34
N ALA A 303 12.30 -0.99 -9.34
CA ALA A 303 11.85 -0.31 -8.12
C ALA A 303 11.11 1.02 -8.41
N THR A 304 11.51 1.75 -9.46
CA THR A 304 10.86 3.00 -9.87
C THR A 304 9.51 2.75 -10.55
N LYS A 305 9.43 1.71 -11.38
CA LYS A 305 8.16 1.26 -11.98
C LYS A 305 7.19 0.77 -10.92
N ASP A 306 7.67 0.03 -9.92
CA ASP A 306 6.88 -0.47 -8.80
C ASP A 306 6.32 0.67 -7.96
N LEU A 307 7.14 1.68 -7.65
CA LEU A 307 6.65 2.89 -6.98
C LEU A 307 5.57 3.60 -7.80
N MET A 308 5.77 3.75 -9.12
CA MET A 308 4.75 4.37 -9.98
C MET A 308 3.44 3.55 -10.01
N ALA A 309 3.55 2.22 -10.10
CA ALA A 309 2.39 1.33 -10.05
C ALA A 309 1.62 1.46 -8.72
N PHE A 310 2.33 1.54 -7.59
CA PHE A 310 1.73 1.78 -6.28
C PHE A 310 1.03 3.15 -6.19
N LEU A 311 1.64 4.22 -6.72
CA LEU A 311 1.00 5.54 -6.75
C LEU A 311 -0.28 5.52 -7.60
N VAL A 312 -0.23 4.86 -8.77
CA VAL A 312 -1.36 4.73 -9.69
C VAL A 312 -2.49 3.89 -9.12
N SER A 313 -2.20 2.76 -8.48
CA SER A 313 -3.23 1.85 -7.94
C SER A 313 -4.06 2.49 -6.83
N ASN A 314 -3.54 3.54 -6.20
CA ASN A 314 -4.21 4.25 -5.11
C ASN A 314 -4.87 5.56 -5.54
N TYR A 315 -4.57 6.06 -6.75
CA TYR A 315 -5.13 7.32 -7.24
C TYR A 315 -6.65 7.23 -7.44
N GLY A 316 -7.39 8.19 -6.87
CA GLY A 316 -8.86 8.15 -6.86
C GLY A 316 -9.46 7.26 -5.77
N GLU A 317 -8.65 6.56 -4.96
CA GLU A 317 -9.12 5.73 -3.84
C GLU A 317 -8.58 6.23 -2.50
N ARG A 318 -7.27 6.46 -2.39
CA ARG A 318 -6.60 6.94 -1.17
C ARG A 318 -5.55 7.99 -1.49
N ALA A 319 -5.20 8.81 -0.50
CA ALA A 319 -4.08 9.76 -0.59
C ALA A 319 -2.90 9.25 0.24
N ILE A 320 -1.68 9.36 -0.29
CA ILE A 320 -0.47 8.97 0.45
C ILE A 320 -0.01 10.17 1.30
N SER A 321 0.33 9.92 2.57
CA SER A 321 0.75 10.96 3.51
C SER A 321 2.21 11.33 3.34
N GLY A 322 2.54 12.62 3.50
CA GLY A 322 3.90 13.11 3.33
C GLY A 322 4.25 14.31 4.22
N GLN A 323 5.54 14.42 4.53
CA GLN A 323 6.12 15.45 5.39
C GLN A 323 7.47 15.93 4.83
N THR A 324 7.68 17.24 4.80
CA THR A 324 8.98 17.84 4.45
C THR A 324 9.90 17.88 5.67
N GLU A 325 11.18 17.58 5.43
CA GLU A 325 12.29 17.65 6.37
C GLU A 325 13.34 18.66 5.91
N PHE A 326 13.90 19.37 6.90
CA PHE A 326 15.07 20.22 6.71
C PHE A 326 16.19 19.82 7.65
N MET A 327 17.42 20.14 7.24
CA MET A 327 18.57 20.00 8.12
C MET A 327 18.40 20.87 9.37
N ASP A 328 18.53 20.26 10.56
CA ASP A 328 18.54 20.99 11.82
C ASP A 328 19.93 21.58 12.08
N TYR A 329 20.14 22.83 11.68
CA TYR A 329 21.40 23.53 11.94
C TYR A 329 21.64 23.86 13.43
N ASN A 330 20.64 23.70 14.31
CA ASN A 330 20.80 23.88 15.75
C ASN A 330 21.21 22.58 16.47
N ASP A 331 20.94 21.42 15.88
CA ASP A 331 21.41 20.12 16.34
C ASP A 331 22.43 19.52 15.36
N LEU A 332 23.67 20.01 15.44
CA LEU A 332 24.77 19.56 14.59
C LEU A 332 25.10 18.06 14.74
N ALA A 333 24.65 17.42 15.81
CA ALA A 333 24.88 15.99 16.06
C ALA A 333 23.81 15.11 15.39
N ASN A 334 22.63 15.65 15.11
CA ASN A 334 21.52 14.96 14.47
C ASN A 334 20.83 15.83 13.42
N LYS A 335 21.62 16.39 12.49
CA LYS A 335 21.15 17.34 11.48
C LYS A 335 20.00 16.79 10.62
N THR A 336 19.91 15.49 10.44
CA THR A 336 19.03 14.81 9.45
C THR A 336 18.04 13.85 10.10
N GLY A 337 17.85 13.91 11.42
CA GLY A 337 17.06 12.95 12.20
C GLY A 337 15.54 13.03 12.06
N LEU A 338 15.02 13.32 10.86
CA LEU A 338 13.60 13.32 10.52
C LEU A 338 12.72 14.01 11.57
N ARG A 339 13.04 15.26 11.89
CA ARG A 339 12.44 15.98 13.02
C ARG A 339 10.94 16.12 12.86
N ASP A 340 10.46 16.57 11.70
CA ASP A 340 9.03 16.87 11.50
C ASP A 340 8.19 15.58 11.32
N PHE A 341 8.78 14.55 10.74
CA PHE A 341 8.25 13.19 10.66
C PHE A 341 8.07 12.60 12.06
N ASN A 342 9.10 12.65 12.91
CA ASN A 342 9.05 12.08 14.26
C ASN A 342 8.04 12.78 15.14
N LYS A 343 7.91 14.10 14.95
CA LYS A 343 6.80 14.84 15.53
C LYS A 343 5.49 14.19 15.09
N VAL A 344 5.22 14.03 13.78
CA VAL A 344 3.95 13.46 13.28
C VAL A 344 3.65 12.13 13.96
N VAL A 345 4.64 11.24 14.07
CA VAL A 345 4.51 9.96 14.79
C VAL A 345 4.07 10.13 16.24
N GLU A 346 4.58 11.14 16.94
CA GLU A 346 4.21 11.45 18.32
C GLU A 346 2.72 11.82 18.46
N ILE A 347 2.21 12.72 17.61
CA ILE A 347 0.81 13.19 17.74
C ILE A 347 -0.23 12.20 17.23
N THR A 348 0.16 11.35 16.27
CA THR A 348 -0.72 10.31 15.74
C THR A 348 -0.68 9.05 16.59
N GLU A 349 0.17 9.02 17.63
CA GLU A 349 0.37 7.86 18.50
C GLU A 349 0.84 6.61 17.72
N GLY A 350 1.69 6.82 16.70
CA GLY A 350 2.39 5.74 15.99
C GLY A 350 2.24 5.73 14.47
N LYS A 351 1.29 6.50 13.90
CA LYS A 351 1.18 6.60 12.43
C LYS A 351 2.24 7.52 11.84
N SER A 352 2.95 7.03 10.84
CA SER A 352 4.08 7.73 10.23
C SER A 352 3.76 8.21 8.81
N PRO A 353 4.27 9.39 8.37
CA PRO A 353 4.22 9.80 6.98
C PRO A 353 4.84 8.74 6.06
N ALA A 354 4.21 8.43 4.92
CA ALA A 354 4.78 7.52 3.94
C ALA A 354 5.88 8.20 3.09
N ILE A 355 5.70 9.48 2.76
CA ILE A 355 6.64 10.27 1.96
C ILE A 355 7.46 11.21 2.86
N VAL A 356 8.77 11.19 2.68
CA VAL A 356 9.71 12.17 3.23
C VAL A 356 10.23 13.03 2.07
N ALA A 357 9.86 14.31 2.08
CA ALA A 357 10.44 15.29 1.17
C ALA A 357 11.64 15.98 1.81
N PHE A 358 12.68 16.23 1.05
CA PHE A 358 13.91 16.89 1.53
C PHE A 358 14.52 17.75 0.41
N ASP A 359 15.46 18.62 0.76
CA ASP A 359 15.94 19.67 -0.15
C ASP A 359 17.45 19.61 -0.39
N LEU A 360 17.84 19.54 -1.66
CA LEU A 360 19.24 19.54 -2.11
C LEU A 360 19.84 20.97 -2.20
N MET A 361 19.10 21.99 -1.77
CA MET A 361 19.48 23.41 -1.71
C MET A 361 20.95 23.67 -1.38
N ASP A 362 21.48 23.07 -0.31
CA ASP A 362 22.84 23.33 0.18
C ASP A 362 23.95 22.74 -0.69
N TYR A 363 23.63 21.87 -1.64
CA TYR A 363 24.56 21.38 -2.65
C TYR A 363 24.75 22.37 -3.82
N SER A 364 23.97 23.45 -3.90
CA SER A 364 24.17 24.49 -4.93
C SER A 364 25.57 25.11 -4.77
N SER A 365 26.37 25.18 -5.84
CA SER A 365 27.77 25.63 -5.76
C SER A 365 27.90 27.05 -5.17
N SER A 366 26.93 27.92 -5.45
CA SER A 366 26.89 29.28 -4.92
C SER A 366 26.70 29.35 -3.40
N ARG A 367 26.03 28.36 -2.79
CA ARG A 367 25.89 28.21 -1.33
C ARG A 367 27.14 27.64 -0.71
N ILE A 368 27.74 26.61 -1.32
CA ILE A 368 29.02 26.04 -0.88
C ILE A 368 30.12 27.12 -0.87
N ASN A 369 30.16 27.98 -1.89
CA ASN A 369 31.09 29.11 -1.95
C ASN A 369 30.92 30.12 -0.81
N CYS A 370 29.74 30.17 -0.19
CA CYS A 370 29.44 30.96 1.00
C CYS A 370 29.51 30.17 2.32
N GLY A 371 30.00 28.93 2.29
CA GLY A 371 30.24 28.10 3.47
C GLY A 371 29.05 27.24 3.90
N ALA A 372 28.08 26.97 3.02
CA ALA A 372 27.10 25.92 3.26
C ALA A 372 27.77 24.55 3.28
N GLU A 373 27.35 23.70 4.21
CA GLU A 373 27.93 22.38 4.47
C GLU A 373 26.79 21.36 4.43
N PRO A 374 26.43 20.82 3.24
CA PRO A 374 25.31 19.90 3.08
C PRO A 374 25.51 18.57 3.83
N GLY A 375 26.73 18.27 4.26
CA GLY A 375 27.03 17.11 5.11
C GLY A 375 26.75 15.79 4.40
N THR A 376 26.01 14.91 5.08
CA THR A 376 25.66 13.55 4.65
C THR A 376 24.19 13.42 4.27
N LEU A 377 23.52 14.52 3.86
CA LEU A 377 22.08 14.53 3.63
C LEU A 377 21.60 13.37 2.73
N SER A 378 22.28 13.15 1.60
CA SER A 378 21.93 12.07 0.68
C SER A 378 22.09 10.70 1.32
N GLU A 379 23.22 10.44 1.99
CA GLU A 379 23.50 9.19 2.70
C GLU A 379 22.52 8.95 3.85
N ASP A 380 22.14 10.00 4.57
CA ASP A 380 21.20 9.92 5.68
C ASP A 380 19.81 9.59 5.14
N MET A 381 19.34 10.21 4.06
CA MET A 381 18.05 9.87 3.45
C MET A 381 18.04 8.46 2.86
N ILE A 382 19.15 8.00 2.28
CA ILE A 382 19.32 6.58 1.87
C ILE A 382 19.18 5.67 3.09
N ASN A 383 19.80 6.02 4.22
CA ASN A 383 19.66 5.27 5.46
C ASN A 383 18.21 5.32 5.96
N GLU A 384 17.52 6.45 5.90
CA GLU A 384 16.11 6.55 6.30
C GLU A 384 15.20 5.67 5.44
N HIS A 385 15.38 5.68 4.11
CA HIS A 385 14.68 4.76 3.21
C HIS A 385 15.00 3.30 3.54
N ASN A 386 16.27 2.95 3.63
CA ASN A 386 16.67 1.57 3.94
C ASN A 386 16.16 1.11 5.30
N THR A 387 16.05 2.01 6.28
CA THR A 387 15.68 1.66 7.65
C THR A 387 14.18 1.67 7.93
N LYS A 388 13.41 2.47 7.19
CA LYS A 388 11.98 2.71 7.45
C LYS A 388 11.08 2.44 6.24
N ASN A 389 11.65 2.24 5.05
CA ASN A 389 10.96 2.15 3.76
C ASN A 389 10.14 3.41 3.40
N VAL A 390 10.63 4.60 3.77
CA VAL A 390 9.99 5.87 3.40
C VAL A 390 10.14 6.13 1.91
N ILE A 391 9.10 6.65 1.25
CA ILE A 391 9.18 7.14 -0.12
C ILE A 391 9.90 8.49 -0.10
N LEU A 392 10.95 8.63 -0.89
CA LEU A 392 11.78 9.83 -0.90
C LEU A 392 11.36 10.81 -2.01
N SER A 393 11.20 12.08 -1.65
CA SER A 393 10.78 13.15 -2.56
C SER A 393 11.73 14.36 -2.52
N PRO A 394 12.91 14.28 -3.17
CA PRO A 394 13.82 15.41 -3.22
C PRO A 394 13.26 16.57 -4.05
N LEU A 395 13.38 17.78 -3.51
CA LEU A 395 13.23 19.04 -4.21
C LEU A 395 14.55 19.82 -4.22
N TRP A 396 14.60 20.92 -4.97
CA TRP A 396 15.80 21.75 -5.03
C TRP A 396 15.49 23.23 -5.09
N HIS A 397 15.68 23.94 -3.97
CA HIS A 397 15.76 25.40 -3.98
C HIS A 397 17.11 25.84 -4.59
N TRP A 398 17.19 25.79 -5.92
CA TRP A 398 18.42 26.05 -6.66
C TRP A 398 18.91 27.48 -6.46
N ASN A 399 19.95 27.66 -5.64
CA ASN A 399 20.55 28.97 -5.42
C ASN A 399 21.35 29.36 -6.67
N ALA A 400 20.99 30.47 -7.32
CA ALA A 400 21.50 30.80 -8.66
C ALA A 400 23.04 30.64 -8.75
N PRO A 401 23.56 29.96 -9.80
CA PRO A 401 24.96 29.55 -9.87
C PRO A 401 25.92 30.76 -9.87
N THR A 402 25.48 31.88 -10.45
CA THR A 402 26.22 33.14 -10.51
C THR A 402 25.31 34.33 -10.20
N LYS A 403 25.93 35.51 -10.07
CA LYS A 403 25.24 36.82 -10.02
C LYS A 403 24.30 37.04 -8.82
N LEU A 404 24.61 36.42 -7.67
CA LEU A 404 23.97 36.74 -6.39
C LEU A 404 24.11 38.23 -6.05
N ILE A 405 23.09 38.81 -5.41
CA ILE A 405 23.15 40.20 -4.94
C ILE A 405 24.16 40.33 -3.80
N ASP A 406 24.11 39.43 -2.82
CA ASP A 406 25.11 39.39 -1.76
C ASP A 406 26.32 38.54 -2.16
N THR A 407 27.29 39.19 -2.80
CA THR A 407 28.56 38.56 -3.17
C THR A 407 29.55 38.47 -2.00
N THR A 408 29.19 38.95 -0.81
CA THR A 408 30.07 38.99 0.37
C THR A 408 29.80 37.86 1.36
N CYS A 409 28.69 37.15 1.18
CA CYS A 409 28.21 36.10 2.07
C CYS A 409 27.95 36.58 3.52
N THR A 410 27.55 37.85 3.70
CA THR A 410 27.34 38.45 5.04
C THR A 410 25.98 39.11 5.24
N GLY A 411 25.17 39.15 4.18
CA GLY A 411 23.85 39.75 4.18
C GLY A 411 22.80 38.94 4.95
N SER A 412 21.63 39.53 5.13
CA SER A 412 20.46 38.88 5.74
C SER A 412 19.17 39.26 5.00
N GLY A 413 18.16 38.40 5.09
CA GLY A 413 16.86 38.58 4.41
C GLY A 413 16.90 38.17 2.93
N ASN A 414 15.87 38.56 2.17
CA ASN A 414 15.60 38.05 0.80
C ASN A 414 16.63 38.45 -0.28
N THR A 415 17.70 39.15 0.09
CA THR A 415 18.84 39.46 -0.78
C THR A 415 20.16 38.87 -0.29
N ALA A 416 20.13 38.11 0.82
CA ALA A 416 21.28 37.39 1.33
C ALA A 416 21.70 36.26 0.39
N TRP A 417 22.94 35.80 0.52
CA TRP A 417 23.49 34.73 -0.32
C TRP A 417 22.68 33.43 -0.27
N TYR A 418 22.14 33.07 0.90
CA TYR A 418 21.28 31.91 1.09
C TYR A 418 19.86 32.13 0.52
N SER A 419 19.48 33.36 0.16
CA SER A 419 18.21 33.65 -0.52
C SER A 419 18.36 33.71 -2.04
N GLY A 420 19.50 33.24 -2.58
CA GLY A 420 19.85 33.35 -4.00
C GLY A 420 19.00 32.53 -4.97
N PHE A 421 18.13 31.66 -4.47
CA PHE A 421 17.10 30.99 -5.26
C PHE A 421 15.92 31.94 -5.58
N TYR A 422 15.67 32.96 -4.76
CA TYR A 422 14.67 33.98 -5.05
C TYR A 422 15.14 34.90 -6.18
N SER A 423 14.20 35.34 -7.01
CA SER A 423 14.45 36.32 -8.08
C SER A 423 14.91 37.67 -7.53
N THR A 424 14.57 38.00 -6.29
CA THR A 424 15.10 39.19 -5.59
C THR A 424 16.51 38.99 -5.04
N GLY A 425 17.01 37.77 -4.94
CA GLY A 425 18.33 37.43 -4.38
C GLY A 425 19.45 37.38 -5.41
N THR A 426 19.13 37.45 -6.71
CA THR A 426 20.09 37.32 -7.81
C THR A 426 19.75 38.25 -8.98
N THR A 427 20.76 38.54 -9.81
CA THR A 427 20.61 39.17 -11.13
C THR A 427 20.84 38.18 -12.28
N PHE A 428 20.85 36.88 -11.98
CA PHE A 428 20.93 35.81 -12.97
C PHE A 428 19.77 35.90 -13.96
N ASN A 429 20.07 35.75 -15.25
CA ASN A 429 19.09 35.86 -16.33
C ASN A 429 19.12 34.57 -17.15
N LEU A 430 18.12 33.73 -16.95
CA LEU A 430 18.02 32.42 -17.58
C LEU A 430 17.99 32.53 -19.11
N GLN A 431 17.17 33.42 -19.68
CA GLN A 431 17.08 33.61 -21.12
C GLN A 431 18.45 33.96 -21.76
N THR A 432 19.24 34.80 -21.10
CA THR A 432 20.59 35.17 -21.58
C THR A 432 21.55 33.99 -21.48
N ALA A 433 21.50 33.22 -20.40
CA ALA A 433 22.32 32.02 -20.24
C ALA A 433 21.99 30.97 -21.32
N LEU A 434 20.70 30.72 -21.59
CA LEU A 434 20.26 29.76 -22.61
C LEU A 434 20.54 30.22 -24.05
N ALA A 435 20.63 31.53 -24.29
CA ALA A 435 20.92 32.08 -25.62
C ALA A 435 22.39 31.87 -26.06
N ASP A 436 23.31 31.63 -25.13
CA ASP A 436 24.72 31.35 -25.41
C ASP A 436 25.23 30.18 -24.54
N THR A 437 25.20 28.98 -25.12
CA THR A 437 25.65 27.75 -24.44
C THR A 437 27.15 27.71 -24.15
N ASN A 438 27.94 28.63 -24.72
CA ASN A 438 29.37 28.78 -24.41
C ASN A 438 29.62 29.80 -23.29
N SER A 439 28.58 30.49 -22.80
CA SER A 439 28.71 31.49 -21.74
C SER A 439 29.07 30.87 -20.40
N ALA A 440 29.79 31.62 -19.56
CA ALA A 440 30.12 31.17 -18.21
C ALA A 440 28.87 30.90 -17.36
N ASP A 441 27.77 31.61 -17.61
CA ASP A 441 26.50 31.41 -16.90
C ASP A 441 25.85 30.07 -17.28
N TYR A 442 25.86 29.70 -18.57
CA TYR A 442 25.37 28.40 -19.01
C TYR A 442 26.24 27.25 -18.47
N GLN A 443 27.57 27.41 -18.53
CA GLN A 443 28.48 26.39 -18.01
C GLN A 443 28.34 26.21 -16.49
N ALA A 444 28.13 27.30 -15.74
CA ALA A 444 27.85 27.21 -14.30
C ALA A 444 26.51 26.54 -14.00
N LEU A 445 25.48 26.78 -14.83
CA LEU A 445 24.19 26.11 -14.74
C LEU A 445 24.31 24.59 -14.95
N ILE A 446 25.09 24.15 -15.96
CA ILE A 446 25.36 22.72 -16.18
C ILE A 446 26.21 22.13 -15.06
N SER A 447 27.17 22.88 -14.52
CA SER A 447 27.99 22.43 -13.40
C SER A 447 27.15 22.13 -12.16
N ASP A 448 26.25 23.03 -11.78
CA ASP A 448 25.35 22.81 -10.64
C ASP A 448 24.45 21.57 -10.88
N MET A 449 23.96 21.38 -12.11
CA MET A 449 23.22 20.16 -12.48
C MET A 449 24.07 18.89 -12.31
N ASP A 450 25.35 18.92 -12.71
CA ASP A 450 26.25 17.77 -12.57
C ASP A 450 26.55 17.46 -11.10
N ASP A 451 26.68 18.48 -10.24
CA ASP A 451 26.85 18.31 -8.80
C ASP A 451 25.60 17.67 -8.16
N ILE A 452 24.40 18.12 -8.52
CA ILE A 452 23.15 17.51 -8.06
C ILE A 452 22.97 16.08 -8.62
N ALA A 453 23.33 15.85 -9.88
CA ALA A 453 23.27 14.51 -10.46
C ALA A 453 24.18 13.53 -9.73
N ALA A 454 25.33 13.97 -9.23
CA ALA A 454 26.22 13.15 -8.41
C ALA A 454 25.56 12.73 -7.08
N GLU A 455 24.76 13.61 -6.46
CA GLU A 455 24.00 13.29 -5.26
C GLU A 455 22.82 12.35 -5.55
N LEU A 456 22.03 12.64 -6.58
CA LEU A 456 20.93 11.77 -7.03
C LEU A 456 21.43 10.37 -7.44
N LYS A 457 22.63 10.29 -8.00
CA LYS A 457 23.28 9.02 -8.37
C LYS A 457 23.50 8.10 -7.18
N LYS A 458 23.72 8.62 -5.97
CA LYS A 458 23.90 7.78 -4.77
C LYS A 458 22.64 6.95 -4.48
N PHE A 459 21.46 7.55 -4.66
CA PHE A 459 20.18 6.84 -4.55
C PHE A 459 19.99 5.85 -5.69
N ALA A 460 20.37 6.22 -6.92
CA ALA A 460 20.31 5.33 -8.07
C ALA A 460 21.19 4.08 -7.89
N ASP A 461 22.41 4.26 -7.37
CA ASP A 461 23.36 3.18 -7.07
C ASP A 461 22.86 2.29 -5.91
N ALA A 462 21.96 2.80 -5.07
CA ALA A 462 21.26 2.06 -4.03
C ALA A 462 19.91 1.45 -4.49
N ASP A 463 19.54 1.62 -5.77
CA ASP A 463 18.24 1.24 -6.36
C ASP A 463 17.02 1.84 -5.64
N ILE A 464 17.16 3.08 -5.18
CA ILE A 464 16.09 3.81 -4.47
C ILE A 464 15.38 4.75 -5.44
N PRO A 465 14.06 4.58 -5.67
CA PRO A 465 13.28 5.47 -6.51
C PRO A 465 13.00 6.82 -5.81
N LEU A 466 12.98 7.90 -6.59
CA LEU A 466 12.81 9.26 -6.09
C LEU A 466 11.66 9.99 -6.80
N LEU A 467 10.79 10.63 -6.03
CA LEU A 467 9.86 11.65 -6.54
C LEU A 467 10.64 12.96 -6.75
N TRP A 468 11.29 13.09 -7.90
CA TRP A 468 12.15 14.22 -8.22
C TRP A 468 11.32 15.43 -8.64
N ARG A 469 11.36 16.48 -7.81
CA ARG A 469 10.54 17.69 -7.99
C ARG A 469 11.42 18.95 -8.17
N PRO A 470 12.09 19.11 -9.32
CA PRO A 470 12.93 20.28 -9.61
C PRO A 470 12.12 21.49 -10.06
N LEU A 471 12.74 22.67 -10.02
CA LEU A 471 12.21 23.90 -10.65
C LEU A 471 10.75 24.20 -10.26
N HIS A 472 10.38 23.90 -9.02
CA HIS A 472 9.02 24.02 -8.49
C HIS A 472 8.52 25.46 -8.50
N GLU A 473 7.20 25.63 -8.50
CA GLU A 473 6.49 26.92 -8.40
C GLU A 473 6.88 27.97 -9.46
N ALA A 474 7.36 27.55 -10.63
CA ALA A 474 7.90 28.46 -11.63
C ALA A 474 6.91 29.56 -12.08
N GLU A 475 5.62 29.22 -12.17
CA GLU A 475 4.54 30.15 -12.55
C GLU A 475 4.43 31.36 -11.60
N GLY A 476 4.84 31.21 -10.34
CA GLY A 476 4.79 32.29 -9.35
C GLY A 476 5.79 33.43 -9.61
N GLY A 477 6.88 33.17 -10.34
CA GLY A 477 7.89 34.18 -10.70
C GLY A 477 8.79 34.65 -9.55
N TRP A 478 8.61 34.14 -8.33
CA TRP A 478 9.45 34.49 -7.18
C TRP A 478 10.78 33.74 -7.14
N PHE A 479 10.94 32.63 -7.85
CA PHE A 479 12.23 31.97 -8.06
C PHE A 479 12.88 32.39 -9.37
N TRP A 480 14.22 32.37 -9.44
CA TRP A 480 14.92 32.91 -10.63
C TRP A 480 14.62 32.13 -11.92
N TRP A 481 14.30 30.83 -11.82
CA TRP A 481 13.90 30.02 -12.97
C TRP A 481 12.49 30.38 -13.48
N GLY A 482 11.60 30.83 -12.58
CA GLY A 482 10.25 31.31 -12.89
C GLY A 482 10.18 32.80 -13.24
N ALA A 483 11.17 33.60 -12.86
CA ALA A 483 11.22 35.04 -13.15
C ALA A 483 11.51 35.38 -14.62
N SER A 484 11.88 34.37 -15.42
CA SER A 484 12.02 34.48 -16.87
C SER A 484 10.66 34.26 -17.57
N ASP A 485 10.66 33.92 -18.85
CA ASP A 485 9.43 33.54 -19.55
C ASP A 485 9.20 32.02 -19.48
N ALA A 486 7.96 31.60 -19.71
CA ALA A 486 7.58 30.19 -19.72
C ALA A 486 8.36 29.35 -20.74
N ALA A 487 8.79 29.97 -21.86
CA ALA A 487 9.61 29.29 -22.86
C ALA A 487 11.00 28.91 -22.32
N SER A 488 11.63 29.81 -21.56
CA SER A 488 12.94 29.61 -20.94
C SER A 488 12.88 28.55 -19.83
N LEU A 489 11.81 28.54 -19.02
CA LEU A 489 11.59 27.49 -18.02
C LEU A 489 11.48 26.11 -18.69
N LYS A 490 10.64 25.98 -19.72
CA LYS A 490 10.47 24.71 -20.44
C LYS A 490 11.77 24.23 -21.08
N ALA A 491 12.56 25.15 -21.65
CA ALA A 491 13.88 24.83 -22.18
C ALA A 491 14.82 24.33 -21.08
N LEU A 492 14.83 24.98 -19.91
CA LEU A 492 15.63 24.56 -18.76
C LEU A 492 15.21 23.18 -18.24
N TRP A 493 13.91 22.89 -18.16
CA TRP A 493 13.38 21.58 -17.77
C TRP A 493 13.88 20.48 -18.69
N VAL A 494 13.76 20.68 -20.01
CA VAL A 494 14.21 19.69 -21.01
C VAL A 494 15.73 19.49 -20.96
N ILE A 495 16.50 20.56 -20.72
CA ILE A 495 17.96 20.45 -20.51
C ILE A 495 18.26 19.61 -19.28
N MET A 496 17.57 19.84 -18.16
CA MET A 496 17.76 19.06 -16.94
C MET A 496 17.38 17.59 -17.14
N TYR A 497 16.23 17.33 -17.78
CA TYR A 497 15.80 15.97 -18.11
C TYR A 497 16.85 15.24 -18.95
N ALA A 498 17.30 15.83 -20.04
CA ALA A 498 18.34 15.23 -20.89
C ALA A 498 19.66 15.05 -20.13
N ARG A 499 20.04 16.00 -19.27
CA ARG A 499 21.26 15.89 -18.48
C ARG A 499 21.17 14.75 -17.47
N PHE A 500 20.06 14.61 -16.76
CA PHE A 500 19.92 13.62 -15.69
C PHE A 500 19.62 12.23 -16.24
N THR A 501 18.66 12.13 -17.14
CA THR A 501 18.21 10.85 -17.73
C THR A 501 19.17 10.35 -18.80
N ASP A 502 19.54 11.17 -19.79
CA ASP A 502 20.33 10.68 -20.94
C ASP A 502 21.84 10.70 -20.68
N VAL A 503 22.36 11.74 -20.02
CA VAL A 503 23.81 11.87 -19.79
C VAL A 503 24.24 11.12 -18.53
N HIS A 504 23.57 11.35 -17.41
CA HIS A 504 23.91 10.73 -16.13
C HIS A 504 23.23 9.37 -15.88
N GLN A 505 22.28 8.97 -16.74
CA GLN A 505 21.59 7.67 -16.68
C GLN A 505 20.89 7.45 -15.33
N LEU A 506 20.31 8.52 -14.78
CA LEU A 506 19.52 8.49 -13.54
C LEU A 506 18.14 7.93 -13.85
N ASN A 507 18.06 6.60 -13.87
CA ASN A 507 16.85 5.84 -14.19
C ASN A 507 15.93 5.61 -12.99
N ASN A 508 16.24 6.21 -11.85
CA ASN A 508 15.47 6.09 -10.60
C ASN A 508 14.57 7.30 -10.30
N LEU A 509 14.39 8.23 -11.26
CA LEU A 509 13.67 9.48 -11.05
C LEU A 509 12.25 9.40 -11.63
N ILE A 510 11.25 9.74 -10.81
CA ILE A 510 9.87 10.05 -11.20
C ILE A 510 9.73 11.58 -11.23
N TRP A 511 9.51 12.16 -12.41
CA TRP A 511 9.55 13.61 -12.65
C TRP A 511 8.24 14.29 -12.24
N VAL A 512 8.31 15.14 -11.21
CA VAL A 512 7.15 15.84 -10.64
C VAL A 512 7.20 17.33 -11.00
N TYR A 513 6.26 17.79 -11.83
CA TYR A 513 6.12 19.21 -12.20
C TYR A 513 5.06 19.88 -11.35
N THR A 514 5.34 21.05 -10.74
CA THR A 514 4.36 21.76 -9.90
C THR A 514 3.85 23.06 -10.51
N HIS A 515 2.56 23.31 -10.31
CA HIS A 515 1.94 24.61 -10.48
C HIS A 515 1.95 25.39 -9.15
N ALA A 516 2.07 26.71 -9.27
CA ALA A 516 1.78 27.67 -8.22
C ALA A 516 1.05 28.87 -8.83
N GLY A 517 0.03 29.41 -8.15
CA GLY A 517 -0.74 30.55 -8.66
C GLY A 517 -1.96 30.15 -9.52
N GLU A 518 -2.05 30.66 -10.75
CA GLU A 518 -3.27 30.63 -11.60
C GLU A 518 -3.42 29.35 -12.45
N LEU A 519 -2.51 28.37 -12.28
CA LEU A 519 -2.52 27.08 -12.97
C LEU A 519 -2.37 27.20 -14.50
N SER A 520 -1.64 28.20 -14.98
CA SER A 520 -1.43 28.45 -16.40
C SER A 520 -0.72 27.27 -17.09
N ASN A 521 -1.36 26.70 -18.12
CA ASN A 521 -0.76 25.61 -18.90
C ASN A 521 0.44 26.05 -19.76
N GLU A 522 0.73 27.36 -19.84
CA GLU A 522 1.85 27.87 -20.64
C GLU A 522 3.22 27.37 -20.15
N TRP A 523 3.32 27.12 -18.83
CA TRP A 523 4.53 26.70 -18.13
C TRP A 523 4.78 25.20 -18.17
N TYR A 524 3.80 24.38 -18.59
CA TYR A 524 3.91 22.93 -18.58
C TYR A 524 5.00 22.43 -19.56
N PRO A 525 6.02 21.66 -19.10
CA PRO A 525 7.12 21.18 -19.94
C PRO A 525 6.69 20.24 -21.07
N GLY A 526 5.61 19.49 -20.87
CA GLY A 526 5.06 18.52 -21.82
C GLY A 526 5.05 17.09 -21.29
N ASP A 527 4.12 16.28 -21.82
CA ASP A 527 3.83 14.91 -21.34
C ASP A 527 5.05 13.97 -21.35
N ALA A 528 6.04 14.22 -22.22
CA ALA A 528 7.25 13.42 -22.41
C ALA A 528 8.34 13.66 -21.35
N TYR A 529 8.17 14.65 -20.46
CA TYR A 529 9.19 15.05 -19.49
C TYR A 529 8.64 15.11 -18.05
N VAL A 530 7.40 14.70 -17.84
CA VAL A 530 6.69 14.82 -16.57
C VAL A 530 5.90 13.54 -16.31
N ASP A 531 6.08 12.92 -15.14
CA ASP A 531 5.32 11.77 -14.67
C ASP A 531 4.10 12.19 -13.84
N ILE A 532 4.26 13.17 -12.96
CA ILE A 532 3.25 13.64 -12.00
C ILE A 532 3.08 15.16 -12.08
N VAL A 533 1.84 15.64 -12.01
CA VAL A 533 1.53 17.07 -11.90
C VAL A 533 1.14 17.40 -10.47
N GLY A 534 1.82 18.38 -9.88
CA GLY A 534 1.62 18.86 -8.53
C GLY A 534 0.99 20.24 -8.45
N TYR A 535 0.42 20.54 -7.30
CA TYR A 535 0.06 21.90 -6.88
C TYR A 535 0.68 22.18 -5.51
N ASP A 536 1.35 23.32 -5.39
CA ASP A 536 1.90 23.81 -4.12
C ASP A 536 0.89 24.81 -3.51
N GLY A 537 0.13 24.34 -2.52
CA GLY A 537 -1.10 24.99 -2.03
C GLY A 537 -1.02 25.45 -0.58
N TYR A 538 -0.94 26.76 -0.36
CA TYR A 538 -0.86 27.35 0.98
C TYR A 538 -2.11 28.20 1.31
N ASP A 539 -2.86 27.82 2.35
CA ASP A 539 -4.02 28.57 2.88
C ASP A 539 -3.88 28.85 4.39
N GLY A 540 -2.69 29.32 4.79
CA GLY A 540 -2.38 29.59 6.18
C GLY A 540 -2.61 28.35 7.07
N LYS A 541 -3.47 28.47 8.08
CA LYS A 541 -3.79 27.39 9.04
C LYS A 541 -5.08 26.64 8.71
N ASN A 542 -5.64 26.85 7.53
CA ASN A 542 -6.93 26.29 7.16
C ASN A 542 -6.79 24.85 6.68
N THR A 543 -6.88 23.89 7.59
CA THR A 543 -6.89 22.45 7.25
C THR A 543 -8.16 22.02 6.49
N ASP A 544 -9.20 22.87 6.48
CA ASP A 544 -10.50 22.57 5.89
C ASP A 544 -10.63 23.11 4.45
N ASN A 545 -9.51 23.55 3.83
CA ASN A 545 -9.47 23.89 2.42
C ASN A 545 -9.14 22.66 1.56
N PRO A 546 -10.07 22.18 0.72
CA PRO A 546 -9.82 21.01 -0.10
C PRO A 546 -8.96 21.30 -1.35
N PHE A 547 -8.68 22.57 -1.66
CA PHE A 547 -8.10 23.02 -2.93
C PHE A 547 -8.86 22.46 -4.15
N LYS A 548 -10.19 22.34 -4.02
CA LYS A 548 -11.06 21.65 -4.98
C LYS A 548 -10.98 22.26 -6.39
N THR A 549 -10.98 23.59 -6.49
CA THR A 549 -10.91 24.27 -7.79
C THR A 549 -9.60 23.95 -8.50
N GLN A 550 -8.50 23.93 -7.75
CA GLN A 550 -7.18 23.62 -8.28
C GLN A 550 -7.09 22.15 -8.70
N PHE A 551 -7.55 21.25 -7.83
CA PHE A 551 -7.64 19.83 -8.16
C PHE A 551 -8.45 19.60 -9.44
N SER A 552 -9.66 20.15 -9.53
CA SER A 552 -10.57 19.94 -10.66
C SER A 552 -9.95 20.49 -11.95
N THR A 553 -9.34 21.68 -11.90
CA THR A 553 -8.66 22.28 -13.06
C THR A 553 -7.51 21.42 -13.57
N LEU A 554 -6.71 20.84 -12.67
CA LEU A 554 -5.58 19.97 -13.03
C LEU A 554 -6.07 18.60 -13.48
N LYS A 555 -7.05 18.01 -12.79
CA LYS A 555 -7.73 16.77 -13.19
C LYS A 555 -8.28 16.93 -14.61
N ASP A 556 -9.11 17.93 -14.90
CA ASP A 556 -9.74 18.08 -16.23
C ASP A 556 -8.70 18.21 -17.37
N ARG A 557 -7.52 18.75 -17.05
CA ARG A 557 -6.41 18.89 -17.99
C ARG A 557 -5.63 17.59 -18.22
N PHE A 558 -5.41 16.84 -17.14
CA PHE A 558 -4.50 15.69 -17.09
C PHE A 558 -5.18 14.35 -16.79
N ASP A 559 -6.51 14.31 -16.83
CA ASP A 559 -7.31 13.13 -16.47
C ASP A 559 -6.93 11.91 -17.30
N GLY A 560 -6.73 10.78 -16.63
CA GLY A 560 -6.24 9.53 -17.23
C GLY A 560 -4.85 9.62 -17.86
N LYS A 561 -4.10 10.71 -17.65
CA LYS A 561 -2.75 10.89 -18.22
C LYS A 561 -1.67 11.01 -17.17
N LYS A 562 -1.93 11.76 -16.09
CA LYS A 562 -0.96 12.05 -15.04
C LYS A 562 -1.66 12.03 -13.69
N LEU A 563 -0.94 11.58 -12.67
CA LEU A 563 -1.37 11.77 -11.30
C LEU A 563 -1.39 13.26 -10.96
N VAL A 564 -2.37 13.66 -10.14
CA VAL A 564 -2.49 15.03 -9.62
C VAL A 564 -2.27 15.01 -8.10
N ALA A 565 -1.21 15.68 -7.63
CA ALA A 565 -0.78 15.65 -6.23
C ALA A 565 -0.75 17.04 -5.57
N LEU A 566 -0.91 17.09 -4.24
CA LEU A 566 -0.73 18.30 -3.43
C LEU A 566 0.71 18.31 -2.92
N THR A 567 1.62 18.73 -3.80
CA THR A 567 3.07 18.55 -3.64
C THR A 567 3.69 19.39 -2.53
N GLU A 568 3.01 20.45 -2.11
CA GLU A 568 3.27 21.16 -0.86
C GLU A 568 1.94 21.67 -0.27
N THR A 569 1.84 21.65 1.05
CA THR A 569 0.78 22.34 1.80
C THR A 569 1.30 22.87 3.11
N GLY A 570 0.70 23.96 3.59
CA GLY A 570 1.06 24.51 4.90
C GLY A 570 0.82 23.49 6.01
N THR A 571 -0.44 23.16 6.28
CA THR A 571 -0.82 22.22 7.36
C THR A 571 -1.23 20.87 6.79
N ILE A 572 -1.14 19.82 7.62
CA ILE A 572 -1.74 18.51 7.32
C ILE A 572 -3.21 18.71 6.92
N PRO A 573 -3.59 18.36 5.67
CA PRO A 573 -4.92 18.62 5.14
C PRO A 573 -5.95 17.63 5.71
N ASN A 574 -7.22 18.00 5.70
CA ASN A 574 -8.31 17.08 5.99
C ASN A 574 -8.66 16.25 4.73
N ILE A 575 -8.08 15.06 4.59
CA ILE A 575 -8.27 14.20 3.42
C ILE A 575 -9.71 13.69 3.29
N GLU A 576 -10.39 13.40 4.40
CA GLU A 576 -11.80 13.02 4.37
C GLU A 576 -12.63 14.13 3.71
N LEU A 577 -12.43 15.37 4.13
CA LEU A 577 -13.11 16.52 3.54
C LEU A 577 -12.77 16.69 2.05
N MET A 578 -11.50 16.56 1.67
CA MET A 578 -11.08 16.61 0.28
C MET A 578 -11.83 15.59 -0.58
N GLN A 579 -11.88 14.33 -0.16
CA GLN A 579 -12.61 13.27 -0.87
C GLN A 579 -14.13 13.53 -0.91
N GLN A 580 -14.72 14.01 0.20
CA GLN A 580 -16.13 14.42 0.24
C GLN A 580 -16.44 15.54 -0.74
N GLN A 581 -15.46 16.41 -1.02
CA GLN A 581 -15.52 17.49 -2.00
C GLN A 581 -15.04 17.08 -3.40
N ASN A 582 -14.79 15.79 -3.63
CA ASN A 582 -14.29 15.22 -4.89
C ASN A 582 -12.89 15.73 -5.31
N ALA A 583 -12.06 16.15 -4.34
CA ALA A 583 -10.65 16.45 -4.53
C ALA A 583 -9.80 15.23 -4.16
N TRP A 584 -9.47 14.40 -5.16
CA TRP A 584 -8.77 13.12 -4.99
C TRP A 584 -7.27 13.25 -5.23
N TRP A 585 -6.58 14.05 -4.42
CA TRP A 585 -5.12 14.22 -4.52
C TRP A 585 -4.39 12.88 -4.33
N ALA A 586 -3.44 12.55 -5.22
CA ALA A 586 -2.67 11.31 -5.18
C ALA A 586 -1.86 11.17 -3.88
N TYR A 587 -1.24 12.26 -3.46
CA TYR A 587 -0.55 12.40 -2.18
C TYR A 587 -0.56 13.86 -1.74
N PHE A 588 -0.23 14.09 -0.48
CA PHE A 588 0.08 15.42 0.03
C PHE A 588 1.45 15.44 0.71
N VAL A 589 2.15 16.57 0.67
CA VAL A 589 3.37 16.77 1.45
C VAL A 589 3.23 18.05 2.28
N THR A 590 3.25 17.91 3.60
CA THR A 590 3.15 19.06 4.52
C THR A 590 4.51 19.72 4.67
N TRP A 591 4.57 21.05 4.52
CA TRP A 591 5.81 21.81 4.70
C TRP A 591 6.31 21.74 6.15
N SER A 592 7.61 21.93 6.34
CA SER A 592 8.21 21.97 7.67
C SER A 592 7.86 23.27 8.39
N SER A 593 7.79 23.23 9.72
CA SER A 593 7.69 24.43 10.55
C SER A 593 9.05 25.11 10.77
N GLU A 594 10.13 24.51 10.27
CA GLU A 594 11.57 24.82 10.25
C GLU A 594 12.23 25.20 11.60
N PHE A 595 11.50 25.81 12.53
CA PHE A 595 11.96 26.30 13.83
C PHE A 595 10.91 26.23 14.96
N SER A 596 9.75 25.60 14.73
CA SER A 596 8.71 25.46 15.75
C SER A 596 8.49 24.00 16.17
N THR A 597 7.75 23.78 17.25
CA THR A 597 7.30 22.45 17.69
C THR A 597 6.06 21.97 16.92
N ASP A 598 5.60 22.74 15.94
CA ASP A 598 4.37 22.48 15.19
C ASP A 598 4.64 21.72 13.89
N TYR A 599 3.56 21.33 13.20
CA TYR A 599 3.49 20.33 12.12
C TYR A 599 3.04 20.96 10.79
N GLY A 600 3.84 21.90 10.28
CA GLY A 600 3.39 22.91 9.31
C GLY A 600 3.41 24.32 9.92
N PRO A 601 2.62 25.30 9.44
CA PRO A 601 2.66 26.66 9.95
C PRO A 601 2.28 26.71 11.43
N ASN A 602 2.89 27.64 12.15
CA ASN A 602 2.79 27.76 13.60
C ASN A 602 1.35 27.66 14.14
N ASN A 603 1.13 26.87 15.21
CA ASN A 603 -0.14 26.52 15.87
C ASN A 603 -1.12 25.65 15.04
N ALA A 604 -0.62 24.66 14.29
CA ALA A 604 -1.47 23.62 13.70
C ALA A 604 -2.23 22.83 14.79
N ASP A 605 -3.44 22.36 14.49
CA ASP A 605 -4.26 21.60 15.44
C ASP A 605 -3.88 20.11 15.42
N ALA A 606 -3.22 19.64 16.49
CA ALA A 606 -2.76 18.26 16.60
C ALA A 606 -3.90 17.23 16.55
N ALA A 607 -5.10 17.56 17.07
CA ALA A 607 -6.23 16.64 17.04
C ALA A 607 -6.77 16.47 15.62
N LYS A 608 -6.79 17.55 14.82
CA LYS A 608 -7.14 17.48 13.40
C LYS A 608 -6.09 16.71 12.59
N ALA A 609 -4.81 16.92 12.88
CA ALA A 609 -3.73 16.18 12.24
C ALA A 609 -3.82 14.67 12.53
N LYS A 610 -4.03 14.29 13.80
CA LYS A 610 -4.28 12.89 14.21
C LYS A 610 -5.47 12.29 13.48
N ALA A 611 -6.61 12.97 13.51
CA ALA A 611 -7.83 12.50 12.84
C ALA A 611 -7.65 12.32 11.33
N SER A 612 -6.81 13.15 10.69
CA SER A 612 -6.46 12.97 9.28
C SER A 612 -5.69 11.66 9.08
N TYR A 613 -4.58 11.43 9.81
CA TYR A 613 -3.76 10.21 9.68
C TYR A 613 -4.48 8.90 10.07
N GLU A 614 -5.52 8.96 10.91
CA GLU A 614 -6.37 7.81 11.27
C GLU A 614 -7.45 7.52 10.22
N PHE A 615 -7.70 8.44 9.29
CA PHE A 615 -8.70 8.25 8.25
C PHE A 615 -8.28 7.13 7.29
N ALA A 616 -9.14 6.13 7.10
CA ALA A 616 -8.86 4.99 6.23
C ALA A 616 -8.56 5.36 4.77
N GLY A 617 -8.97 6.54 4.30
CA GLY A 617 -8.63 7.04 2.98
C GLY A 617 -7.19 7.59 2.85
N ILE A 618 -6.37 7.48 3.90
CA ILE A 618 -4.93 7.81 3.87
C ILE A 618 -4.11 6.52 3.90
N LEU A 619 -3.01 6.51 3.14
CA LEU A 619 -1.94 5.53 3.23
C LEU A 619 -0.76 6.14 3.97
N ASN A 620 -0.38 5.50 5.07
CA ASN A 620 0.75 5.84 5.92
C ASN A 620 1.93 4.90 5.63
N LEU A 621 3.05 5.09 6.32
CA LEU A 621 4.26 4.31 6.07
C LEU A 621 4.04 2.79 6.15
N ASP A 622 3.26 2.33 7.12
CA ASP A 622 2.95 0.89 7.30
C ASP A 622 2.18 0.29 6.12
N ASP A 623 1.56 1.12 5.28
CA ASP A 623 0.79 0.71 4.11
C ASP A 623 1.64 0.66 2.83
N VAL A 624 2.91 1.08 2.87
CA VAL A 624 3.82 1.08 1.71
C VAL A 624 4.34 -0.35 1.46
N PRO A 625 4.10 -0.94 0.27
CA PRO A 625 4.61 -2.26 -0.08
C PRO A 625 6.13 -2.36 0.05
N GLY A 626 6.62 -3.51 0.52
CA GLY A 626 8.05 -3.69 0.78
C GLY A 626 8.54 -3.06 2.09
N GLY A 627 7.63 -2.57 2.95
CA GLY A 627 7.94 -2.17 4.33
C GLY A 627 8.51 -3.34 5.12
N ARG A 628 9.83 -3.54 5.06
CA ARG A 628 10.52 -4.60 5.79
C ARG A 628 10.74 -4.12 7.22
N ALA A 629 10.17 -4.82 8.18
CA ALA A 629 10.62 -4.70 9.56
C ALA A 629 12.11 -5.07 9.60
N LYS A 630 12.93 -4.21 10.23
CA LYS A 630 14.33 -4.53 10.50
C LYS A 630 14.41 -5.83 11.28
N VAL A 631 15.42 -6.62 10.99
CA VAL A 631 15.85 -7.68 11.90
C VAL A 631 16.33 -7.01 13.19
N GLU A 632 15.64 -7.27 14.30
CA GLU A 632 16.07 -6.80 15.61
C GLU A 632 17.16 -7.71 16.17
N ALA A 633 18.04 -7.14 17.01
CA ALA A 633 19.00 -7.93 17.76
C ALA A 633 18.26 -8.89 18.69
N GLY A 634 18.55 -10.19 18.58
CA GLY A 634 17.84 -11.23 19.29
C GLY A 634 17.78 -12.54 18.52
N LEU A 635 17.01 -13.48 19.08
CA LEU A 635 16.73 -14.76 18.44
C LEU A 635 15.82 -14.51 17.23
N TYR A 636 16.29 -14.89 16.05
CA TYR A 636 15.52 -14.83 14.81
C TYR A 636 14.71 -16.10 14.57
N THR A 637 15.32 -17.27 14.76
CA THR A 637 14.58 -18.53 14.86
C THR A 637 15.34 -19.52 15.74
N GLY A 638 14.61 -20.15 16.66
CA GLY A 638 15.05 -21.32 17.42
C GLY A 638 14.35 -22.60 16.98
N PHE A 639 13.65 -22.57 15.82
CA PHE A 639 12.94 -23.73 15.27
C PHE A 639 11.87 -24.35 16.19
N GLU A 640 11.31 -23.53 17.08
CA GLU A 640 10.19 -23.86 17.97
C GLU A 640 8.83 -23.52 17.31
N PHE A 641 7.74 -24.14 17.76
CA PHE A 641 6.42 -23.95 17.14
C PHE A 641 5.77 -22.61 17.51
N ASP A 642 5.70 -21.71 16.53
CA ASP A 642 5.39 -20.29 16.71
C ASP A 642 3.88 -19.95 16.74
N GLN A 643 3.16 -20.43 17.77
CA GLN A 643 1.84 -19.84 18.13
C GLN A 643 1.75 -19.42 19.59
N GLU A 644 2.90 -19.14 20.19
CA GLU A 644 2.99 -18.58 21.54
C GLU A 644 2.64 -17.08 21.57
N SER A 645 2.71 -16.37 20.43
CA SER A 645 2.71 -14.90 20.38
C SER A 645 1.40 -14.22 20.81
N VAL A 646 0.25 -14.89 20.74
CA VAL A 646 -1.05 -14.28 21.11
C VAL A 646 -1.57 -14.70 22.49
N PHE A 647 -1.00 -15.74 23.12
CA PHE A 647 -1.43 -16.23 24.44
C PHE A 647 -0.44 -15.90 25.54
N GLY A 648 -0.91 -15.20 26.58
CA GLY A 648 -0.19 -15.00 27.84
C GLY A 648 -0.68 -15.95 28.94
N ALA A 649 0.24 -16.33 29.83
CA ALA A 649 -0.11 -16.99 31.09
C ALA A 649 0.02 -16.01 32.25
N GLN A 650 -0.88 -16.15 33.23
CA GLN A 650 -0.78 -15.45 34.50
C GLN A 650 -0.91 -16.41 35.66
N VAL A 651 -0.15 -16.13 36.73
CA VAL A 651 -0.27 -16.80 38.02
C VAL A 651 -0.67 -15.75 39.05
N GLY A 652 -1.85 -15.91 39.65
CA GLY A 652 -2.41 -14.91 40.55
C GLY A 652 -2.56 -13.53 39.88
N TRP A 653 -2.95 -13.50 38.60
CA TRP A 653 -3.11 -12.29 37.77
C TRP A 653 -1.83 -11.51 37.48
N SER A 654 -0.66 -12.10 37.75
CA SER A 654 0.63 -11.56 37.35
C SER A 654 1.15 -12.32 36.14
N ASP A 655 1.60 -11.61 35.11
CA ASP A 655 2.17 -12.21 33.91
C ASP A 655 3.32 -13.15 34.27
N THR A 656 3.27 -14.35 33.70
CA THR A 656 4.23 -15.40 34.00
C THR A 656 4.59 -16.12 32.70
N SER A 657 5.87 -16.12 32.35
CA SER A 657 6.38 -16.80 31.16
C SER A 657 6.37 -18.33 31.28
N GLY A 658 6.49 -19.03 30.16
CA GLY A 658 6.61 -20.49 30.10
C GLY A 658 5.32 -21.23 29.78
N ILE A 659 4.42 -20.59 29.00
CA ILE A 659 3.52 -21.34 28.11
C ILE A 659 4.38 -22.10 27.11
N THR A 660 3.90 -23.27 26.68
CA THR A 660 4.55 -24.07 25.65
C THR A 660 3.50 -24.92 24.94
N ARG A 661 3.79 -25.43 23.74
CA ARG A 661 2.99 -26.49 23.12
C ARG A 661 3.43 -27.86 23.63
N SER A 662 2.48 -28.76 23.87
CA SER A 662 2.78 -30.08 24.42
C SER A 662 1.99 -31.19 23.74
N SER A 663 2.66 -32.32 23.49
CA SER A 663 2.03 -33.59 23.11
C SER A 663 1.63 -34.45 24.32
N GLU A 664 1.84 -33.99 25.56
CA GLU A 664 1.43 -34.74 26.75
C GLU A 664 -0.09 -34.92 26.85
N TRP A 665 -0.83 -33.99 26.26
CA TRP A 665 -2.26 -34.12 26.05
C TRP A 665 -2.69 -33.25 24.87
N ALA A 666 -3.54 -33.81 24.02
CA ALA A 666 -4.33 -33.08 23.04
C ALA A 666 -5.73 -33.70 23.05
N SER A 667 -6.74 -32.86 22.89
CA SER A 667 -8.15 -33.23 22.81
C SER A 667 -8.61 -33.47 21.38
N SER A 668 -7.91 -32.86 20.42
CA SER A 668 -7.95 -33.15 18.98
C SER A 668 -6.53 -32.97 18.42
N GLY A 669 -6.17 -33.68 17.35
CA GLY A 669 -4.83 -33.55 16.75
C GLY A 669 -3.71 -34.14 17.61
N SER A 670 -2.54 -33.52 17.58
CA SER A 670 -1.27 -34.02 18.12
C SER A 670 -0.68 -33.18 19.27
N THR A 671 -1.08 -31.91 19.42
CA THR A 671 -0.53 -31.00 20.43
C THR A 671 -1.59 -30.09 21.03
N SER A 672 -1.37 -29.63 22.26
CA SER A 672 -2.17 -28.56 22.87
C SER A 672 -1.29 -27.44 23.42
N LEU A 673 -1.90 -26.31 23.77
CA LEU A 673 -1.22 -25.30 24.58
C LEU A 673 -1.13 -25.79 26.03
N ALA A 674 0.00 -25.58 26.67
CA ALA A 674 0.32 -26.09 27.99
C ALA A 674 1.07 -25.08 28.85
N PHE A 675 0.96 -25.24 30.17
CA PHE A 675 1.70 -24.47 31.16
C PHE A 675 2.12 -25.39 32.31
N PHE A 676 3.42 -25.59 32.48
CA PHE A 676 4.00 -26.50 33.47
C PHE A 676 4.74 -25.73 34.54
N LYS A 677 4.33 -25.85 35.81
CA LYS A 677 4.95 -25.08 36.89
C LYS A 677 5.03 -25.83 38.22
N ASP A 678 6.07 -25.49 38.96
CA ASP A 678 6.17 -25.67 40.40
C ASP A 678 5.43 -24.50 41.08
N LEU A 679 4.24 -24.78 41.60
CA LEU A 679 3.39 -23.76 42.23
C LEU A 679 3.95 -23.29 43.59
N VAL A 680 4.76 -24.13 44.24
CA VAL A 680 5.45 -23.78 45.49
C VAL A 680 6.55 -22.77 45.21
N ALA A 681 7.37 -23.02 44.18
CA ALA A 681 8.46 -22.12 43.79
C ALA A 681 7.94 -20.75 43.33
N LEU A 682 6.75 -20.70 42.73
CA LEU A 682 6.11 -19.45 42.29
C LEU A 682 5.41 -18.67 43.42
N GLY A 683 5.25 -19.26 44.61
CA GLY A 683 4.42 -18.66 45.65
C GLY A 683 2.96 -18.47 45.23
N ALA A 684 2.47 -19.31 44.31
CA ALA A 684 1.16 -19.18 43.69
C ALA A 684 0.05 -19.38 44.74
N SER A 685 -0.94 -18.48 44.77
CA SER A 685 -1.96 -18.50 45.83
C SER A 685 -3.31 -19.10 45.40
N SER A 686 -3.68 -19.18 44.11
CA SER A 686 -4.92 -19.89 43.69
C SER A 686 -5.24 -19.95 42.19
N ASP A 687 -4.81 -18.97 41.38
CA ASP A 687 -5.31 -18.79 39.99
C ASP A 687 -4.23 -18.99 38.93
N ILE A 688 -4.54 -19.76 37.90
CA ILE A 688 -3.74 -19.91 36.68
C ILE A 688 -4.60 -19.49 35.50
N VAL A 689 -4.16 -18.50 34.71
CA VAL A 689 -4.94 -17.93 33.62
C VAL A 689 -4.19 -18.10 32.31
N PHE A 690 -4.86 -18.59 31.28
CA PHE A 690 -4.45 -18.47 29.88
C PHE A 690 -5.35 -17.43 29.24
N GLN A 691 -4.78 -16.46 28.55
CA GLN A 691 -5.56 -15.40 27.90
C GLN A 691 -4.90 -14.88 26.64
N ALA A 692 -5.72 -14.50 25.67
CA ALA A 692 -5.28 -13.90 24.42
C ALA A 692 -5.98 -12.55 24.19
N TYR A 693 -5.24 -11.61 23.59
CA TYR A 693 -5.72 -10.30 23.15
C TYR A 693 -5.27 -10.05 21.70
N PRO A 694 -5.99 -10.61 20.71
CA PRO A 694 -5.65 -10.42 19.30
C PRO A 694 -5.75 -8.93 18.92
N ALA A 695 -4.74 -8.41 18.21
CA ALA A 695 -4.62 -6.98 17.90
C ALA A 695 -5.84 -6.42 17.14
N ASP A 696 -6.38 -7.20 16.19
CA ASP A 696 -7.56 -6.83 15.39
C ASP A 696 -8.88 -7.37 15.97
N GLY A 697 -8.82 -8.02 17.13
CA GLY A 697 -9.92 -8.80 17.69
C GLY A 697 -10.27 -10.04 16.86
N VAL A 698 -11.34 -10.75 17.26
CA VAL A 698 -11.85 -11.94 16.56
C VAL A 698 -13.30 -11.71 16.14
N ASP A 699 -13.58 -11.78 14.85
CA ASP A 699 -14.95 -11.73 14.32
C ASP A 699 -15.74 -13.00 14.66
N VAL A 700 -16.86 -12.81 15.33
CA VAL A 700 -17.83 -13.81 15.78
C VAL A 700 -19.27 -13.40 15.50
N THR A 701 -19.51 -12.45 14.58
CA THR A 701 -20.82 -11.85 14.23
C THR A 701 -21.96 -12.86 14.04
N ASP A 702 -21.66 -14.04 13.47
CA ASP A 702 -22.66 -15.08 13.20
C ASP A 702 -22.60 -16.28 14.17
N MET A 703 -21.90 -16.15 15.31
CA MET A 703 -21.66 -17.23 16.27
C MET A 703 -22.42 -17.01 17.57
N THR A 704 -22.97 -18.10 18.14
CA THR A 704 -23.79 -18.02 19.37
C THR A 704 -23.11 -18.59 20.61
N SER A 705 -22.00 -19.30 20.44
CA SER A 705 -21.28 -19.93 21.54
C SER A 705 -19.79 -20.07 21.25
N MET A 706 -18.99 -20.05 22.32
CA MET A 706 -17.57 -20.41 22.32
C MET A 706 -17.36 -21.65 23.19
N THR A 707 -16.50 -22.56 22.72
CA THR A 707 -16.11 -23.79 23.42
C THR A 707 -14.59 -23.87 23.54
N ILE A 708 -14.08 -24.28 24.71
CA ILE A 708 -12.65 -24.56 24.95
C ILE A 708 -12.53 -25.90 25.69
N LYS A 709 -11.62 -26.77 25.26
CA LYS A 709 -11.29 -28.02 25.95
C LYS A 709 -10.10 -27.81 26.85
N VAL A 710 -10.14 -28.39 28.05
CA VAL A 710 -9.12 -28.17 29.07
C VAL A 710 -8.75 -29.45 29.79
N LYS A 711 -7.53 -29.53 30.30
CA LYS A 711 -7.11 -30.59 31.21
C LYS A 711 -6.11 -30.07 32.22
N THR A 712 -6.04 -30.74 33.37
CA THR A 712 -4.94 -30.56 34.32
C THR A 712 -4.30 -31.89 34.70
N THR A 713 -3.04 -31.88 35.09
CA THR A 713 -2.33 -33.04 35.63
C THR A 713 -1.44 -32.57 36.78
N GLY A 714 -1.49 -33.27 37.92
CA GLY A 714 -0.71 -32.88 39.11
C GLY A 714 -1.16 -31.58 39.79
N ALA A 715 -2.29 -30.98 39.40
CA ALA A 715 -2.76 -29.69 39.93
C ALA A 715 -3.75 -29.79 41.11
N GLY A 716 -3.97 -30.99 41.66
CA GLY A 716 -4.95 -31.25 42.74
C GLY A 716 -6.26 -31.87 42.23
N SER A 717 -7.13 -32.33 43.14
CA SER A 717 -8.37 -33.04 42.81
C SER A 717 -9.61 -32.15 42.67
N ASN A 718 -9.51 -30.86 43.00
CA ASN A 718 -10.64 -29.94 43.11
C ASN A 718 -10.53 -28.76 42.14
N VAL A 719 -9.78 -28.92 41.06
CA VAL A 719 -9.56 -27.86 40.07
C VAL A 719 -10.86 -27.58 39.32
N ASN A 720 -11.19 -26.31 39.18
CA ASN A 720 -12.26 -25.84 38.31
C ASN A 720 -11.67 -24.89 37.25
N ALA A 721 -12.36 -24.78 36.12
CA ALA A 721 -12.01 -23.88 35.04
C ALA A 721 -13.17 -22.93 34.73
N HIS A 722 -12.83 -21.68 34.43
CA HIS A 722 -13.73 -20.63 33.96
C HIS A 722 -13.27 -20.20 32.58
N ILE A 723 -14.17 -20.19 31.61
CA ILE A 723 -13.93 -19.55 30.31
C ILE A 723 -14.47 -18.12 30.36
N PHE A 724 -13.80 -17.17 29.70
CA PHE A 724 -14.23 -15.78 29.62
C PHE A 724 -13.96 -15.17 28.24
N TRP A 725 -14.68 -14.11 27.92
CA TRP A 725 -14.42 -13.27 26.74
C TRP A 725 -14.61 -11.78 27.05
N LYS A 726 -14.02 -10.91 26.22
CA LYS A 726 -14.09 -9.45 26.23
C LYS A 726 -14.42 -8.92 24.82
N SER A 727 -15.17 -7.83 24.74
CA SER A 727 -15.51 -7.09 23.52
C SER A 727 -15.57 -5.60 23.85
N GLY A 728 -14.54 -4.84 23.48
CA GLY A 728 -14.40 -3.46 23.94
C GLY A 728 -14.39 -3.37 25.46
N SER A 729 -15.39 -2.69 26.04
CA SER A 729 -15.59 -2.61 27.51
C SER A 729 -16.45 -3.74 28.09
N ASP A 730 -17.10 -4.54 27.26
CA ASP A 730 -17.97 -5.63 27.72
C ASP A 730 -17.17 -6.89 28.00
N GLU A 731 -17.56 -7.65 29.02
CA GLU A 731 -16.95 -8.94 29.36
C GLU A 731 -17.97 -9.94 29.89
N SER A 732 -17.67 -11.23 29.71
CA SER A 732 -18.49 -12.34 30.20
C SER A 732 -17.67 -13.31 31.03
N TRP A 733 -18.15 -13.61 32.23
CA TRP A 733 -17.51 -14.53 33.19
C TRP A 733 -18.49 -15.57 33.76
N PRO A 734 -18.81 -16.64 33.01
CA PRO A 734 -19.74 -17.67 33.47
C PRO A 734 -19.18 -18.55 34.61
N ALA A 735 -20.06 -19.37 35.20
CA ALA A 735 -19.73 -20.22 36.35
C ALA A 735 -18.65 -21.27 36.03
N ALA A 736 -17.88 -21.64 37.05
CA ALA A 736 -16.80 -22.63 36.93
C ALA A 736 -17.33 -24.02 36.58
N VAL A 737 -16.56 -24.77 35.79
CA VAL A 737 -16.76 -26.19 35.51
C VAL A 737 -15.65 -26.98 36.18
N SER A 738 -16.00 -28.06 36.88
CA SER A 738 -14.99 -28.96 37.48
C SER A 738 -14.19 -29.66 36.38
N VAL A 739 -12.87 -29.71 36.53
CA VAL A 739 -11.95 -30.36 35.56
C VAL A 739 -11.59 -31.76 36.06
N PRO A 740 -12.17 -32.84 35.53
CA PRO A 740 -11.83 -34.20 35.92
C PRO A 740 -10.51 -34.66 35.27
N ALA A 741 -10.04 -35.86 35.63
CA ALA A 741 -8.73 -36.37 35.20
C ALA A 741 -8.62 -36.56 33.67
N GLU A 742 -9.74 -36.83 33.01
CA GLU A 742 -9.86 -36.95 31.55
C GLU A 742 -9.92 -35.59 30.82
N GLY A 743 -10.11 -34.49 31.54
CA GLY A 743 -10.34 -33.15 31.00
C GLY A 743 -11.81 -32.75 30.95
N ALA A 744 -12.10 -31.48 30.63
CA ALA A 744 -13.44 -30.93 30.52
C ALA A 744 -13.60 -30.11 29.24
N THR A 745 -14.85 -30.00 28.76
CA THR A 745 -15.24 -29.08 27.70
C THR A 745 -16.07 -27.97 28.30
N LEU A 746 -15.62 -26.72 28.17
CA LEU A 746 -16.33 -25.54 28.64
C LEU A 746 -17.04 -24.91 27.46
N THR A 747 -18.27 -24.43 27.65
CA THR A 747 -19.04 -23.78 26.58
C THR A 747 -19.83 -22.61 27.15
N ILE A 748 -19.78 -21.46 26.47
CA ILE A 748 -20.45 -20.23 26.89
C ILE A 748 -21.14 -19.55 25.71
N PRO A 749 -22.23 -18.80 25.96
CA PRO A 749 -22.87 -18.03 24.91
C PRO A 749 -22.03 -16.84 24.47
N LEU A 750 -22.09 -16.53 23.18
CA LEU A 750 -21.62 -15.29 22.58
C LEU A 750 -22.84 -14.42 22.26
N THR A 751 -22.74 -13.15 22.64
CA THR A 751 -23.80 -12.14 22.42
C THR A 751 -23.22 -10.86 21.82
N VAL A 752 -22.06 -10.99 21.18
CA VAL A 752 -21.24 -9.90 20.63
C VAL A 752 -20.73 -10.34 19.28
N ASP A 753 -20.36 -9.36 18.45
CA ASP A 753 -19.93 -9.60 17.08
C ASP A 753 -18.40 -9.69 16.96
N THR A 754 -17.67 -9.16 17.93
CA THR A 754 -16.20 -9.21 17.99
C THR A 754 -15.70 -9.54 19.39
N LEU A 755 -14.55 -10.20 19.48
CA LEU A 755 -13.85 -10.47 20.74
C LEU A 755 -12.52 -9.72 20.76
N SER A 756 -12.35 -8.78 21.68
CA SER A 756 -11.08 -8.10 21.94
C SER A 756 -10.14 -8.91 22.84
N GLY A 757 -10.67 -9.94 23.51
CA GLY A 757 -9.85 -10.90 24.25
C GLY A 757 -10.67 -12.05 24.81
N PHE A 758 -10.03 -13.16 25.14
CA PHE A 758 -10.70 -14.35 25.69
C PHE A 758 -9.69 -15.27 26.37
N GLY A 759 -10.16 -16.24 27.15
CA GLY A 759 -9.26 -17.14 27.86
C GLY A 759 -9.91 -18.12 28.82
N VAL A 760 -9.06 -18.82 29.59
CA VAL A 760 -9.45 -19.76 30.64
C VAL A 760 -8.71 -19.44 31.93
N ARG A 761 -9.44 -19.38 33.04
CA ARG A 761 -8.91 -19.34 34.41
C ARG A 761 -9.14 -20.67 35.10
N PHE A 762 -8.07 -21.33 35.53
CA PHE A 762 -8.10 -22.44 36.47
C PHE A 762 -7.99 -21.94 37.90
N ASN A 763 -8.83 -22.46 38.79
CA ASN A 763 -8.82 -22.17 40.22
C ASN A 763 -9.06 -23.43 41.06
N GLY A 764 -8.84 -23.35 42.38
CA GLY A 764 -8.90 -24.53 43.25
C GLY A 764 -7.71 -25.47 43.07
N VAL A 765 -6.60 -24.95 42.55
CA VAL A 765 -5.34 -25.68 42.36
C VAL A 765 -4.65 -25.96 43.68
N ASP A 766 -3.95 -27.09 43.77
CA ASP A 766 -3.12 -27.44 44.91
C ASP A 766 -1.82 -26.63 44.89
N ALA A 767 -1.77 -25.54 45.65
CA ALA A 767 -0.60 -24.67 45.76
C ALA A 767 0.66 -25.39 46.30
N ALA A 768 0.53 -26.60 46.87
CA ALA A 768 1.67 -27.43 47.27
C ALA A 768 2.24 -28.28 46.12
N SER A 769 1.66 -28.23 44.92
CA SER A 769 2.14 -29.01 43.78
C SER A 769 3.42 -28.43 43.18
N THR A 770 4.44 -29.27 43.05
CA THR A 770 5.71 -28.93 42.42
C THR A 770 5.79 -29.32 40.94
N ASN A 771 4.72 -29.91 40.38
CA ASN A 771 4.67 -30.36 38.99
C ASN A 771 3.23 -30.26 38.44
N ALA A 772 2.61 -29.09 38.62
CA ALA A 772 1.28 -28.83 38.11
C ALA A 772 1.33 -28.53 36.61
N LYS A 773 0.47 -29.19 35.85
CA LYS A 773 0.36 -29.04 34.39
C LYS A 773 -1.06 -28.65 34.03
N PHE A 774 -1.18 -27.63 33.20
CA PHE A 774 -2.46 -27.11 32.72
C PHE A 774 -2.43 -27.11 31.19
N PHE A 775 -3.55 -27.49 30.59
CA PHE A 775 -3.67 -27.60 29.14
C PHE A 775 -4.97 -26.95 28.66
N ILE A 776 -4.90 -26.23 27.54
CA ILE A 776 -6.08 -25.79 26.78
C ILE A 776 -5.93 -26.26 25.33
N ASP A 777 -7.05 -26.61 24.73
CA ASP A 777 -7.10 -27.15 23.37
C ASP A 777 -8.45 -26.88 22.67
N GLU A 778 -8.46 -26.95 21.34
CA GLU A 778 -9.62 -26.86 20.44
C GLU A 778 -10.61 -25.73 20.81
N ILE A 779 -10.14 -24.48 20.70
CA ILE A 779 -10.96 -23.28 20.88
C ILE A 779 -11.84 -23.12 19.65
N THR A 780 -13.16 -23.23 19.84
CA THR A 780 -14.15 -23.21 18.76
C THR A 780 -15.27 -22.20 19.03
N VAL A 781 -15.86 -21.68 17.97
CA VAL A 781 -17.09 -20.88 18.03
C VAL A 781 -18.15 -21.48 17.11
N SER A 782 -19.41 -21.45 17.53
CA SER A 782 -20.51 -22.09 16.78
C SER A 782 -21.86 -21.42 16.97
N ASN A 783 -22.71 -21.47 15.94
CA ASN A 783 -24.13 -21.10 15.99
C ASN A 783 -25.10 -22.30 16.03
N GLY A 784 -24.58 -23.50 16.30
CA GLY A 784 -25.35 -24.74 16.28
C GLY A 784 -25.53 -25.37 14.90
N THR A 785 -25.23 -24.64 13.81
CA THR A 785 -25.24 -25.17 12.43
C THR A 785 -23.84 -25.17 11.82
N THR A 786 -23.10 -24.07 11.97
CA THR A 786 -21.71 -23.91 11.56
C THR A 786 -20.81 -23.83 12.79
N SER A 787 -19.59 -24.36 12.69
CA SER A 787 -18.56 -24.29 13.73
C SER A 787 -17.25 -23.86 13.09
N LYS A 788 -16.52 -22.95 13.75
CA LYS A 788 -15.21 -22.43 13.34
C LYS A 788 -14.22 -22.70 14.47
N ILE A 789 -13.03 -23.20 14.14
CA ILE A 789 -11.89 -23.24 15.07
C ILE A 789 -11.23 -21.86 15.07
N LEU A 790 -10.97 -21.34 16.26
CA LEU A 790 -10.14 -20.16 16.44
C LEU A 790 -8.68 -20.56 16.68
N TYR A 791 -8.46 -21.56 17.53
CA TYR A 791 -7.12 -22.09 17.85
C TYR A 791 -7.22 -23.58 18.15
N ASP A 792 -6.48 -24.41 17.41
CA ASP A 792 -6.33 -25.85 17.64
C ASP A 792 -4.95 -26.23 18.17
N PHE A 793 -4.01 -25.28 18.24
CA PHE A 793 -2.64 -25.47 18.72
C PHE A 793 -1.86 -26.57 18.01
N GLU A 794 -2.21 -26.86 16.76
CA GLU A 794 -1.49 -27.78 15.89
C GLU A 794 -0.36 -27.07 15.12
N PRO A 795 0.66 -27.80 14.64
CA PRO A 795 1.66 -27.27 13.71
C PRO A 795 1.04 -26.74 12.41
N ALA A 796 1.70 -25.78 11.76
CA ALA A 796 1.21 -25.19 10.52
C ALA A 796 0.96 -26.25 9.44
N THR A 797 -0.27 -26.31 8.94
CA THR A 797 -0.70 -27.26 7.90
C THR A 797 -0.53 -26.72 6.48
N SER A 798 0.19 -25.60 6.33
CA SER A 798 0.40 -24.91 5.05
C SER A 798 -0.90 -24.54 4.33
N GLY A 799 -1.92 -24.12 5.09
CA GLY A 799 -3.22 -23.71 4.56
C GLY A 799 -4.14 -24.85 4.11
N PHE A 800 -3.75 -26.12 4.35
CA PHE A 800 -4.61 -27.25 4.06
C PHE A 800 -5.75 -27.36 5.06
N GLU A 801 -6.95 -27.58 4.52
CA GLU A 801 -8.16 -27.95 5.24
C GLU A 801 -8.55 -29.41 4.96
N SER A 802 -9.40 -29.96 5.82
CA SER A 802 -9.92 -31.32 5.65
C SER A 802 -11.44 -31.37 5.59
N GLN A 803 -11.97 -32.31 4.81
CA GLN A 803 -13.41 -32.53 4.66
C GLN A 803 -13.75 -34.02 4.71
N ILE A 804 -14.93 -34.36 5.25
CA ILE A 804 -15.54 -35.69 5.13
C ILE A 804 -16.88 -35.55 4.43
N GLY A 805 -17.07 -36.27 3.31
CA GLY A 805 -18.27 -36.15 2.50
C GLY A 805 -18.53 -34.71 2.02
N TRP A 806 -17.47 -33.98 1.69
CA TRP A 806 -17.49 -32.56 1.26
C TRP A 806 -18.00 -31.58 2.32
N SER A 807 -18.06 -32.01 3.58
CA SER A 807 -18.32 -31.14 4.73
C SER A 807 -17.03 -30.93 5.50
N GLY A 808 -16.70 -29.67 5.80
CA GLY A 808 -15.49 -29.32 6.55
C GLY A 808 -15.40 -30.04 7.90
N VAL A 809 -14.22 -30.55 8.24
CA VAL A 809 -13.94 -31.16 9.54
C VAL A 809 -12.63 -30.63 10.13
N SER A 810 -12.58 -30.53 11.45
CA SER A 810 -11.40 -30.12 12.22
C SER A 810 -10.36 -31.23 12.41
N GLY A 811 -9.17 -30.88 12.89
CA GLY A 811 -8.18 -31.86 13.37
C GLY A 811 -7.23 -32.38 12.30
N ILE A 812 -7.07 -31.63 11.21
CA ILE A 812 -5.92 -31.76 10.33
C ILE A 812 -4.68 -31.23 11.07
N THR A 813 -3.56 -31.92 10.95
CA THR A 813 -2.30 -31.59 11.67
C THR A 813 -1.11 -32.10 10.86
N THR A 814 0.13 -31.91 11.32
CA THR A 814 1.28 -32.65 10.81
C THR A 814 1.72 -33.72 11.80
N SER A 815 2.04 -34.92 11.31
CA SER A 815 2.33 -36.10 12.12
C SER A 815 3.60 -36.80 11.68
N ASN A 816 4.30 -37.42 12.64
CA ASN A 816 5.43 -38.31 12.39
C ASN A 816 5.05 -39.80 12.28
N GLU A 817 3.75 -40.14 12.29
CA GLU A 817 3.30 -41.53 12.18
C GLU A 817 3.56 -42.13 10.80
N TRP A 818 3.56 -41.29 9.77
CA TRP A 818 3.92 -41.67 8.42
C TRP A 818 4.51 -40.48 7.70
N SER A 819 5.54 -40.73 6.89
CA SER A 819 6.09 -39.82 5.90
C SER A 819 6.67 -40.69 4.78
N ALA A 820 6.46 -40.29 3.53
CA ALA A 820 7.13 -40.87 2.37
C ALA A 820 8.56 -40.34 2.24
N THR A 821 8.83 -39.08 2.62
CA THR A 821 10.16 -38.47 2.71
C THR A 821 10.21 -37.42 3.81
N GLY A 822 11.16 -37.54 4.74
CA GLY A 822 11.31 -36.64 5.90
C GLY A 822 10.78 -37.24 7.20
N ALA A 823 10.51 -36.42 8.21
CA ALA A 823 10.02 -36.86 9.51
C ALA A 823 8.50 -36.75 9.67
N ARG A 824 7.84 -35.89 8.88
CA ARG A 824 6.43 -35.55 9.07
C ARG A 824 5.63 -35.64 7.78
N SER A 825 4.33 -35.66 7.92
CA SER A 825 3.38 -35.47 6.83
C SER A 825 2.12 -34.79 7.36
N LEU A 826 1.35 -34.18 6.47
CA LEU A 826 0.01 -33.70 6.79
C LEU A 826 -0.88 -34.91 7.11
N ALA A 827 -1.63 -34.85 8.19
CA ALA A 827 -2.38 -35.98 8.73
C ALA A 827 -3.79 -35.60 9.18
N LEU A 828 -4.71 -36.56 9.10
CA LEU A 828 -6.05 -36.47 9.66
C LEU A 828 -6.42 -37.78 10.38
N TYR A 829 -6.82 -37.65 11.64
CA TYR A 829 -7.21 -38.75 12.51
C TYR A 829 -8.71 -38.71 12.80
N LYS A 830 -9.47 -39.72 12.37
CA LYS A 830 -10.93 -39.69 12.51
C LYS A 830 -11.57 -41.04 12.85
N ASN A 831 -12.54 -40.97 13.76
CA ASN A 831 -13.56 -41.99 13.94
C ASN A 831 -14.65 -41.78 12.89
N LEU A 832 -14.63 -42.57 11.80
CA LEU A 832 -15.58 -42.39 10.70
C LEU A 832 -17.02 -42.78 11.09
N VAL A 833 -17.21 -43.59 12.14
CA VAL A 833 -18.54 -43.97 12.64
C VAL A 833 -19.35 -42.76 13.10
N THR A 834 -18.68 -41.74 13.65
CA THR A 834 -19.35 -40.52 14.12
C THR A 834 -19.74 -39.56 12.99
N HIS A 835 -19.33 -39.84 11.75
CA HIS A 835 -19.53 -38.95 10.59
C HIS A 835 -20.51 -39.49 9.54
N GLY A 836 -21.38 -40.45 9.89
CA GLY A 836 -22.42 -40.95 8.99
C GLY A 836 -21.86 -41.68 7.77
N SER A 837 -22.38 -41.41 6.56
CA SER A 837 -21.87 -42.01 5.31
C SER A 837 -20.56 -41.35 4.85
N ALA A 838 -19.49 -41.54 5.63
CA ALA A 838 -18.14 -41.14 5.26
C ALA A 838 -17.68 -41.92 4.02
N SER A 839 -17.91 -41.35 2.84
CA SER A 839 -17.56 -41.95 1.55
C SER A 839 -16.27 -41.37 0.97
N ASP A 840 -15.99 -40.11 1.32
CA ASP A 840 -14.88 -39.31 0.82
C ASP A 840 -14.18 -38.59 1.98
N VAL A 841 -12.86 -38.63 2.00
CA VAL A 841 -12.01 -37.80 2.89
C VAL A 841 -11.13 -36.94 2.00
N VAL A 842 -11.22 -35.61 2.14
CA VAL A 842 -10.55 -34.66 1.25
C VAL A 842 -9.58 -33.81 2.03
N PHE A 843 -8.40 -33.60 1.46
CA PHE A 843 -7.39 -32.63 1.87
C PHE A 843 -7.27 -31.61 0.75
N GLN A 844 -7.39 -30.32 1.01
CA GLN A 844 -7.25 -29.30 -0.03
C GLN A 844 -6.73 -27.98 0.52
N ALA A 845 -6.10 -27.19 -0.34
CA ALA A 845 -5.64 -25.84 -0.04
C ALA A 845 -5.95 -24.90 -1.21
N TYR A 846 -6.19 -23.61 -0.88
CA TYR A 846 -6.38 -22.52 -1.84
C TYR A 846 -5.46 -21.35 -1.44
N PRO A 847 -4.19 -21.36 -1.88
CA PRO A 847 -3.24 -20.29 -1.57
C PRO A 847 -3.75 -18.94 -2.10
N ALA A 848 -3.62 -17.87 -1.31
CA ALA A 848 -4.14 -16.55 -1.67
C ALA A 848 -3.56 -16.01 -2.99
N ASP A 849 -2.27 -16.25 -3.22
CA ASP A 849 -1.57 -15.86 -4.45
C ASP A 849 -1.60 -16.94 -5.54
N GLY A 850 -2.27 -18.07 -5.30
CA GLY A 850 -2.21 -19.28 -6.13
C GLY A 850 -0.84 -19.95 -6.14
N ILE A 851 -0.69 -20.98 -6.98
CA ILE A 851 0.58 -21.66 -7.25
C ILE A 851 0.97 -21.38 -8.69
N ASP A 852 2.12 -20.73 -8.89
CA ASP A 852 2.69 -20.52 -10.23
C ASP A 852 3.20 -21.84 -10.80
N VAL A 853 2.59 -22.24 -11.91
CA VAL A 853 2.92 -23.42 -12.71
C VAL A 853 3.28 -23.05 -14.14
N THR A 854 3.64 -21.80 -14.40
CA THR A 854 4.15 -21.33 -15.70
C THR A 854 5.33 -22.17 -16.15
N ASP A 855 5.25 -22.67 -17.38
CA ASP A 855 6.23 -23.60 -17.98
C ASP A 855 6.46 -24.90 -17.19
N LYS A 856 5.50 -25.32 -16.35
CA LYS A 856 5.57 -26.58 -15.60
C LYS A 856 4.73 -27.67 -16.23
N THR A 857 5.12 -28.92 -16.02
CA THR A 857 4.46 -30.07 -16.66
C THR A 857 3.56 -30.86 -15.72
N THR A 858 4.02 -31.12 -14.49
CA THR A 858 3.35 -32.05 -13.59
C THR A 858 3.36 -31.60 -12.14
N ILE A 859 2.31 -31.98 -11.44
CA ILE A 859 2.27 -32.01 -9.99
C ILE A 859 2.22 -33.44 -9.49
N THR A 860 2.99 -33.73 -8.44
CA THR A 860 3.03 -35.05 -7.80
C THR A 860 2.81 -34.97 -6.30
N ILE A 861 1.99 -35.86 -5.73
CA ILE A 861 1.69 -35.92 -4.29
C ILE A 861 1.88 -37.35 -3.77
N ARG A 862 2.47 -37.50 -2.58
CA ARG A 862 2.52 -38.77 -1.86
C ARG A 862 1.42 -38.85 -0.81
N VAL A 863 0.78 -40.00 -0.68
CA VAL A 863 -0.36 -40.17 0.24
C VAL A 863 -0.34 -41.53 0.91
N HIS A 864 -0.98 -41.62 2.08
CA HIS A 864 -1.22 -42.89 2.75
C HIS A 864 -2.53 -42.90 3.54
N ALA A 865 -2.98 -44.10 3.89
CA ALA A 865 -4.14 -44.31 4.74
C ALA A 865 -3.92 -45.55 5.60
N LEU A 866 -4.12 -45.43 6.91
CA LEU A 866 -3.99 -46.50 7.90
C LEU A 866 -5.33 -46.70 8.61
N ASP A 867 -5.69 -47.95 8.87
CA ASP A 867 -6.96 -48.35 9.49
C ASP A 867 -8.22 -47.76 8.82
N ALA A 868 -8.13 -47.40 7.53
CA ALA A 868 -9.20 -46.76 6.77
C ALA A 868 -9.93 -47.72 5.83
N GLY A 869 -9.67 -49.03 5.92
CA GLY A 869 -10.23 -50.07 5.05
C GLY A 869 -9.27 -50.60 3.99
N ALA A 870 -9.55 -51.78 3.44
CA ALA A 870 -8.65 -52.47 2.51
C ALA A 870 -8.73 -51.99 1.04
N ASN A 871 -9.72 -51.16 0.72
CA ASN A 871 -10.03 -50.74 -0.66
C ASN A 871 -9.91 -49.22 -0.87
N VAL A 872 -9.09 -48.55 -0.04
CA VAL A 872 -8.90 -47.10 -0.15
C VAL A 872 -8.18 -46.77 -1.45
N ASN A 873 -8.75 -45.84 -2.22
CA ASN A 873 -8.10 -45.22 -3.37
C ASN A 873 -7.95 -43.71 -3.09
N ALA A 874 -7.04 -43.06 -3.82
CA ALA A 874 -6.82 -41.63 -3.74
C ALA A 874 -6.92 -41.01 -5.14
N HIS A 875 -7.42 -39.77 -5.21
CA HIS A 875 -7.45 -38.93 -6.40
C HIS A 875 -6.72 -37.63 -6.08
N ILE A 876 -5.81 -37.21 -6.94
CA ILE A 876 -5.25 -35.85 -6.93
C ILE A 876 -6.15 -34.96 -7.80
N PHE A 877 -6.26 -33.67 -7.46
CA PHE A 877 -6.94 -32.68 -8.28
C PHE A 877 -6.31 -31.29 -8.13
N TRP A 878 -6.57 -30.42 -9.12
CA TRP A 878 -6.26 -29.00 -9.06
C TRP A 878 -7.42 -28.16 -9.65
N LYS A 879 -7.47 -26.88 -9.27
CA LYS A 879 -8.32 -25.82 -9.84
C LYS A 879 -7.47 -24.61 -10.20
N GLY A 880 -7.70 -23.99 -11.35
CA GLY A 880 -6.90 -22.88 -11.86
C GLY A 880 -7.49 -22.28 -13.13
N GLU A 881 -7.48 -20.95 -13.23
CA GLU A 881 -7.90 -20.21 -14.44
C GLU A 881 -9.33 -20.56 -14.90
N GLY A 882 -10.23 -20.78 -13.94
CA GLY A 882 -11.61 -21.19 -14.23
C GLY A 882 -11.77 -22.63 -14.73
N SER A 883 -10.71 -23.45 -14.66
CA SER A 883 -10.71 -24.86 -15.04
C SER A 883 -10.34 -25.77 -13.85
N GLU A 884 -10.66 -27.06 -13.96
CA GLU A 884 -10.30 -28.07 -12.96
C GLU A 884 -9.93 -29.41 -13.62
N SER A 885 -9.07 -30.20 -12.96
CA SER A 885 -8.62 -31.50 -13.46
C SER A 885 -8.73 -32.59 -12.38
N TRP A 886 -9.29 -33.74 -12.77
CA TRP A 886 -9.60 -34.88 -11.91
C TRP A 886 -9.19 -36.22 -12.56
N PRO A 887 -7.92 -36.62 -12.48
CA PRO A 887 -7.44 -37.91 -12.97
C PRO A 887 -8.04 -39.12 -12.21
N ALA A 888 -7.84 -40.30 -12.78
CA ALA A 888 -8.33 -41.57 -12.23
C ALA A 888 -7.71 -41.88 -10.85
N ALA A 889 -8.45 -42.62 -10.04
CA ALA A 889 -8.02 -43.01 -8.70
C ALA A 889 -6.81 -43.96 -8.74
N VAL A 890 -5.92 -43.82 -7.78
CA VAL A 890 -4.80 -44.74 -7.52
C VAL A 890 -5.06 -45.51 -6.22
N PRO A 891 -4.94 -46.85 -6.21
CA PRO A 891 -5.07 -47.63 -4.97
C PRO A 891 -3.98 -47.25 -3.95
N VAL A 892 -4.38 -47.00 -2.70
CA VAL A 892 -3.45 -46.73 -1.60
C VAL A 892 -2.97 -48.05 -1.01
N THR A 893 -1.67 -48.34 -1.13
CA THR A 893 -1.08 -49.60 -0.64
C THR A 893 -0.53 -49.46 0.78
N ALA A 894 0.01 -50.54 1.34
CA ALA A 894 0.70 -50.52 2.63
C ALA A 894 1.91 -49.58 2.68
N ASN A 895 2.48 -49.19 1.53
CA ASN A 895 3.58 -48.23 1.43
C ASN A 895 3.10 -46.83 1.00
N GLY A 896 1.78 -46.59 0.97
CA GLY A 896 1.19 -45.39 0.39
C GLY A 896 0.96 -45.48 -1.12
N ALA A 897 0.77 -44.33 -1.75
CA ALA A 897 0.65 -44.13 -3.19
C ALA A 897 1.29 -42.80 -3.61
N GLU A 898 1.73 -42.72 -4.86
CA GLU A 898 2.12 -41.48 -5.52
C GLU A 898 1.09 -41.17 -6.60
N LEU A 899 0.64 -39.92 -6.65
CA LEU A 899 -0.33 -39.45 -7.64
C LEU A 899 0.30 -38.32 -8.43
N THR A 900 0.17 -38.36 -9.75
CA THR A 900 0.68 -37.33 -10.64
C THR A 900 -0.45 -36.78 -11.51
N ILE A 901 -0.46 -35.46 -11.73
CA ILE A 901 -1.43 -34.74 -12.53
C ILE A 901 -0.71 -33.75 -13.46
N ASP A 902 -1.23 -33.60 -14.68
CA ASP A 902 -0.72 -32.65 -15.66
C ASP A 902 -1.22 -31.22 -15.36
N VAL A 903 -0.32 -30.25 -15.46
CA VAL A 903 -0.62 -28.81 -15.27
C VAL A 903 -0.17 -27.97 -16.46
N SER A 904 0.24 -28.59 -17.56
CA SER A 904 0.87 -27.91 -18.71
C SER A 904 -0.04 -26.96 -19.51
N ALA A 905 -1.32 -26.87 -19.13
CA ALA A 905 -2.34 -26.10 -19.81
C ALA A 905 -2.79 -24.84 -19.03
N VAL A 906 -2.20 -24.58 -17.88
CA VAL A 906 -2.48 -23.44 -17.01
C VAL A 906 -1.16 -22.89 -16.48
N ASP A 907 -1.10 -21.59 -16.26
CA ASP A 907 0.07 -20.92 -15.69
C ASP A 907 -0.10 -20.72 -14.18
N LYS A 908 -1.34 -20.78 -13.68
CA LYS A 908 -1.66 -20.60 -12.26
C LYS A 908 -2.71 -21.58 -11.74
N LEU A 909 -2.46 -22.12 -10.54
CA LEU A 909 -3.45 -22.90 -9.78
C LEU A 909 -4.03 -22.09 -8.62
N ASP A 910 -5.35 -22.00 -8.56
CA ASP A 910 -6.10 -21.41 -7.44
C ASP A 910 -6.21 -22.39 -6.27
N GLY A 911 -6.16 -23.70 -6.53
CA GLY A 911 -6.24 -24.70 -5.48
C GLY A 911 -5.77 -26.10 -5.88
N ILE A 912 -5.40 -26.88 -4.87
CA ILE A 912 -4.85 -28.24 -5.02
C ILE A 912 -5.37 -29.14 -3.92
N GLY A 913 -5.56 -30.43 -4.20
CA GLY A 913 -5.96 -31.37 -3.16
C GLY A 913 -5.88 -32.85 -3.52
N VAL A 914 -6.20 -33.66 -2.51
CA VAL A 914 -6.34 -35.11 -2.59
C VAL A 914 -7.67 -35.53 -1.99
N ARG A 915 -8.38 -36.44 -2.69
CA ARG A 915 -9.56 -37.13 -2.19
C ARG A 915 -9.28 -38.61 -2.00
N PHE A 916 -9.42 -39.12 -0.79
CA PHE A 916 -9.50 -40.54 -0.49
C PHE A 916 -10.95 -41.04 -0.59
N ASN A 917 -11.16 -42.16 -1.28
CA ASN A 917 -12.45 -42.81 -1.44
C ASN A 917 -12.35 -44.33 -1.25
N GLY A 918 -13.49 -45.00 -1.07
CA GLY A 918 -13.50 -46.44 -0.74
C GLY A 918 -13.09 -46.74 0.71
N VAL A 919 -13.22 -45.73 1.57
CA VAL A 919 -12.92 -45.82 3.00
C VAL A 919 -13.96 -46.66 3.75
N ASP A 920 -13.52 -47.35 4.80
CA ASP A 920 -14.39 -48.11 5.69
C ASP A 920 -15.07 -47.19 6.70
N ALA A 921 -16.32 -46.83 6.44
CA ALA A 921 -17.13 -45.98 7.32
C ALA A 921 -17.35 -46.58 8.73
N ALA A 922 -17.05 -47.87 8.94
CA ALA A 922 -17.09 -48.49 10.27
C ALA A 922 -15.79 -48.29 11.08
N SER A 923 -14.75 -47.69 10.49
CA SER A 923 -13.47 -47.47 11.19
C SER A 923 -13.60 -46.42 12.29
N THR A 924 -13.14 -46.78 13.50
CA THR A 924 -13.13 -45.89 14.66
C THR A 924 -11.81 -45.11 14.81
N ASN A 925 -10.81 -45.40 13.97
CA ASN A 925 -9.47 -44.82 14.06
C ASN A 925 -8.81 -44.70 12.67
N ALA A 926 -9.57 -44.26 11.67
CA ALA A 926 -9.04 -44.07 10.33
C ALA A 926 -8.04 -42.91 10.33
N ARG A 927 -6.90 -43.12 9.68
CA ARG A 927 -5.79 -42.17 9.60
C ARG A 927 -5.43 -41.94 8.15
N PHE A 928 -5.31 -40.70 7.75
CA PHE A 928 -5.01 -40.31 6.37
C PHE A 928 -3.83 -39.36 6.37
N PHE A 929 -2.96 -39.50 5.37
CA PHE A 929 -1.72 -38.75 5.29
C PHE A 929 -1.51 -38.22 3.88
N VAL A 930 -1.05 -36.97 3.78
CA VAL A 930 -0.55 -36.34 2.56
C VAL A 930 0.87 -35.88 2.86
N ASP A 931 1.81 -36.34 2.06
CA ASP A 931 3.21 -35.98 2.17
C ASP A 931 3.71 -35.47 0.82
N THR A 932 4.69 -34.58 0.86
CA THR A 932 5.52 -34.11 -0.24
C THR A 932 4.75 -33.85 -1.54
N ILE A 933 4.37 -32.59 -1.72
CA ILE A 933 3.77 -32.09 -2.96
C ILE A 933 4.87 -31.45 -3.80
N LYS A 934 4.97 -31.86 -5.07
CA LYS A 934 6.01 -31.40 -6.00
C LYS A 934 5.43 -30.81 -7.27
N VAL A 935 6.08 -29.78 -7.80
CA VAL A 935 5.90 -29.26 -9.17
C VAL A 935 7.16 -29.56 -9.96
N ASP A 936 7.08 -30.37 -11.02
CA ASP A 936 8.24 -30.82 -11.83
C ASP A 936 9.43 -31.31 -11.00
N ASN A 937 9.15 -32.03 -9.91
CA ASN A 937 10.07 -32.54 -8.88
C ASN A 937 10.56 -31.54 -7.82
N ASN A 938 10.24 -30.25 -7.94
CA ASN A 938 10.52 -29.27 -6.87
C ASN A 938 9.45 -29.37 -5.80
N ILE A 939 9.86 -29.56 -4.55
CA ILE A 939 8.92 -29.66 -3.42
C ILE A 939 8.34 -28.28 -3.13
N ILE A 940 7.01 -28.19 -3.10
CA ILE A 940 6.27 -26.97 -2.75
C ILE A 940 5.54 -27.09 -1.41
N TYR A 941 5.31 -28.32 -0.92
CA TYR A 941 4.88 -28.60 0.45
C TYR A 941 5.58 -29.87 0.94
N ASP A 942 6.32 -29.79 2.03
CA ASP A 942 6.95 -30.94 2.69
C ASP A 942 6.31 -31.29 4.05
N PHE A 943 5.58 -30.36 4.65
CA PHE A 943 4.93 -30.51 5.97
C PHE A 943 5.90 -30.81 7.12
N GLU A 944 7.20 -30.55 6.91
CA GLU A 944 8.27 -30.82 7.87
C GLU A 944 8.41 -29.73 8.94
N ALA A 945 7.73 -28.59 8.73
CA ALA A 945 7.82 -27.38 9.55
C ALA A 945 9.27 -26.84 9.63
N ALA A 946 10.02 -26.98 8.53
CA ALA A 946 11.40 -26.52 8.39
C ALA A 946 11.51 -25.05 7.91
N ASP A 947 10.41 -24.30 7.83
CA ASP A 947 10.30 -23.00 7.16
C ASP A 947 10.89 -23.02 5.72
N ALA A 948 11.41 -21.88 5.23
CA ALA A 948 12.05 -21.76 3.92
C ALA A 948 13.48 -22.36 3.84
N TRP A 949 13.86 -23.23 4.78
CA TRP A 949 15.19 -23.85 4.79
C TRP A 949 15.32 -24.99 3.78
N GLN A 950 16.54 -25.18 3.30
CA GLN A 950 16.92 -26.18 2.32
C GLN A 950 18.05 -27.04 2.84
N PHE A 951 17.99 -28.34 2.53
CA PHE A 951 19.05 -29.30 2.80
C PHE A 951 19.70 -29.77 1.50
N GLN A 952 21.03 -29.68 1.44
CA GLN A 952 21.81 -30.00 0.25
C GLN A 952 23.04 -30.82 0.59
N VAL A 953 23.45 -31.66 -0.37
CA VAL A 953 24.73 -32.38 -0.37
C VAL A 953 25.47 -31.98 -1.63
N ASN A 954 26.72 -31.51 -1.50
CA ASN A 954 27.50 -31.03 -2.64
C ASN A 954 26.77 -29.98 -3.50
N TRP A 955 26.04 -29.08 -2.83
CA TRP A 955 25.21 -28.02 -3.47
C TRP A 955 24.05 -28.52 -4.33
N GLY A 956 23.73 -29.81 -4.27
CA GLY A 956 22.52 -30.39 -4.85
C GLY A 956 21.48 -30.63 -3.76
N THR A 957 20.23 -30.23 -4.01
CA THR A 957 19.12 -30.48 -3.09
C THR A 957 18.91 -31.97 -2.86
N VAL A 958 18.75 -32.36 -1.60
CA VAL A 958 18.44 -33.74 -1.19
C VAL A 958 17.24 -33.75 -0.24
N PRO A 959 16.44 -34.83 -0.21
CA PRO A 959 15.44 -35.01 0.84
C PRO A 959 16.11 -35.22 2.21
N GLY A 960 15.34 -35.03 3.28
CA GLY A 960 15.78 -35.31 4.66
C GLY A 960 15.95 -34.10 5.56
N ILE A 961 15.49 -32.92 5.14
CA ILE A 961 15.30 -31.80 6.06
C ILE A 961 14.08 -32.08 6.96
N GLN A 962 14.19 -31.76 8.25
CA GLN A 962 13.15 -32.03 9.25
C GLN A 962 13.40 -31.24 10.53
N LEU A 963 12.37 -31.02 11.35
CA LEU A 963 12.57 -30.69 12.76
C LEU A 963 12.94 -31.94 13.56
N ALA A 964 13.90 -31.81 14.47
CA ALA A 964 14.44 -32.93 15.23
C ALA A 964 14.43 -32.65 16.74
N THR A 965 14.17 -33.70 17.53
CA THR A 965 14.15 -33.64 19.00
C THR A 965 15.37 -34.33 19.64
N ASP A 966 16.21 -34.98 18.84
CA ASP A 966 17.37 -35.74 19.32
C ASP A 966 18.58 -34.84 19.59
N TRP A 967 18.59 -33.61 19.06
CA TRP A 967 19.46 -32.54 19.49
C TRP A 967 18.70 -31.20 19.38
N ALA A 968 18.85 -30.34 20.39
CA ALA A 968 18.44 -28.94 20.37
C ALA A 968 19.37 -28.18 21.31
N LYS A 969 19.80 -26.99 20.92
CA LYS A 969 20.65 -26.10 21.70
C LYS A 969 19.83 -25.46 22.83
N THR A 970 18.67 -24.91 22.48
CA THR A 970 17.65 -24.47 23.42
C THR A 970 16.30 -25.07 23.04
N GLY A 971 15.30 -25.00 23.92
CA GLY A 971 13.98 -25.53 23.63
C GLY A 971 13.92 -27.06 23.46
N ALA A 972 13.00 -27.51 22.61
CA ALA A 972 12.68 -28.92 22.38
C ALA A 972 13.00 -29.39 20.95
N TYR A 973 13.18 -28.46 20.01
CA TYR A 973 13.35 -28.76 18.59
C TYR A 973 14.58 -28.04 18.03
N SER A 974 15.15 -28.61 16.96
CA SER A 974 16.11 -27.94 16.10
C SER A 974 15.86 -28.33 14.64
N LEU A 975 16.42 -27.59 13.69
CA LEU A 975 16.38 -28.00 12.29
C LEU A 975 17.49 -29.02 12.02
N ALA A 976 17.14 -30.14 11.38
CA ALA A 976 18.06 -31.18 10.99
C ALA A 976 18.00 -31.52 9.51
N GLY A 977 19.16 -31.84 8.92
CA GLY A 977 19.29 -32.56 7.67
C GLY A 977 19.82 -33.97 7.93
N VAL A 978 19.10 -34.98 7.46
CA VAL A 978 19.44 -36.40 7.65
C VAL A 978 19.60 -37.09 6.31
N THR A 979 20.75 -37.71 6.08
CA THR A 979 20.98 -38.45 4.83
C THR A 979 22.06 -39.52 4.98
N GLN A 980 21.97 -40.56 4.17
CA GLN A 980 23.03 -41.55 4.03
C GLN A 980 24.08 -41.04 3.04
N LEU A 981 25.27 -40.72 3.55
CA LEU A 981 26.39 -40.31 2.71
C LEU A 981 26.89 -41.46 1.82
N VAL A 982 27.36 -41.11 0.63
CA VAL A 982 28.17 -41.97 -0.23
C VAL A 982 29.64 -41.51 -0.25
N ASN A 983 30.53 -42.38 -0.72
CA ASN A 983 31.96 -42.06 -0.74
C ASN A 983 32.24 -40.91 -1.72
N GLY A 984 32.80 -39.81 -1.19
CA GLY A 984 33.03 -38.57 -1.94
C GLY A 984 32.04 -37.45 -1.61
N ASP A 985 31.02 -37.72 -0.78
CA ASP A 985 30.17 -36.68 -0.25
C ASP A 985 30.92 -35.78 0.73
N ASP A 986 30.68 -34.48 0.59
CA ASP A 986 31.20 -33.39 1.39
C ASP A 986 30.14 -32.28 1.36
N ASN A 987 30.46 -31.06 1.81
CA ASN A 987 29.63 -29.85 1.59
C ASN A 987 28.14 -30.08 1.87
N ILE A 988 27.86 -30.45 3.11
CA ILE A 988 26.51 -30.69 3.58
C ILE A 988 25.95 -29.36 4.07
N ILE A 989 24.84 -28.90 3.53
CA ILE A 989 24.41 -27.52 3.68
C ILE A 989 22.98 -27.47 4.19
N LEU A 990 22.76 -26.66 5.23
CA LEU A 990 21.46 -26.17 5.67
C LEU A 990 21.45 -24.67 5.43
N GLN A 991 20.57 -24.17 4.56
CA GLN A 991 20.52 -22.74 4.21
C GLN A 991 19.10 -22.26 3.94
N THR A 992 18.88 -20.95 4.02
CA THR A 992 17.60 -20.31 3.71
C THR A 992 17.80 -19.06 2.87
N TYR A 993 16.76 -18.71 2.10
CA TYR A 993 16.64 -17.47 1.33
C TYR A 993 15.31 -16.81 1.68
N PRO A 994 15.27 -15.94 2.71
CA PRO A 994 14.05 -15.24 3.09
C PRO A 994 13.48 -14.46 1.90
N ALA A 995 12.17 -14.58 1.67
CA ALA A 995 11.50 -13.88 0.59
C ALA A 995 11.70 -12.36 0.74
N GLY A 996 12.26 -11.72 -0.29
CA GLY A 996 12.58 -10.30 -0.25
C GLY A 996 13.78 -9.92 0.63
N GLY A 997 14.59 -10.85 1.14
CA GLY A 997 15.80 -10.56 1.92
C GLY A 997 15.56 -10.05 3.35
N LEU A 998 16.64 -9.96 4.14
CA LEU A 998 16.62 -9.48 5.53
C LEU A 998 17.35 -8.16 5.69
N LEU A 999 16.65 -7.14 6.16
CA LEU A 999 17.20 -5.83 6.44
C LEU A 999 17.86 -5.82 7.83
N LEU A 1000 19.18 -5.57 7.89
CA LEU A 1000 19.98 -5.78 9.11
C LEU A 1000 19.88 -4.66 10.15
N GLY A 1001 19.48 -3.44 9.78
CA GLY A 1001 19.45 -2.33 10.73
C GLY A 1001 20.82 -2.11 11.41
N ASP A 1002 20.85 -2.12 12.75
CA ASP A 1002 22.06 -1.93 13.56
C ASP A 1002 22.80 -3.24 13.88
N VAL A 1003 22.29 -4.38 13.40
CA VAL A 1003 22.86 -5.70 13.63
C VAL A 1003 24.16 -5.84 12.84
N THR A 1004 25.20 -6.32 13.52
CA THR A 1004 26.54 -6.49 12.95
C THR A 1004 27.01 -7.93 12.90
N THR A 1005 26.34 -8.84 13.63
CA THR A 1005 26.80 -10.22 13.75
C THR A 1005 25.64 -11.20 13.57
N LEU A 1006 25.85 -12.25 12.77
CA LEU A 1006 24.99 -13.44 12.70
C LEU A 1006 25.64 -14.58 13.46
N LYS A 1007 24.86 -15.31 14.27
CA LYS A 1007 25.28 -16.52 14.99
C LYS A 1007 24.32 -17.66 14.77
N ILE A 1008 24.86 -18.88 14.68
CA ILE A 1008 24.09 -20.12 14.56
C ILE A 1008 24.80 -21.23 15.33
N SER A 1009 24.05 -21.98 16.15
CA SER A 1009 24.54 -23.21 16.75
C SER A 1009 24.46 -24.36 15.76
N ALA A 1010 25.50 -25.17 15.65
CA ALA A 1010 25.55 -26.31 14.74
C ALA A 1010 25.94 -27.60 15.49
N HIS A 1011 25.36 -28.73 15.08
CA HIS A 1011 25.74 -30.06 15.58
C HIS A 1011 25.73 -31.11 14.45
N ALA A 1012 26.47 -32.21 14.62
CA ALA A 1012 26.36 -33.35 13.73
C ALA A 1012 26.67 -34.67 14.44
N THR A 1013 25.97 -35.73 14.05
CA THR A 1013 26.17 -37.11 14.53
C THR A 1013 26.43 -38.05 13.36
N ASP A 1014 27.21 -39.10 13.60
CA ASP A 1014 27.58 -40.11 12.59
C ASP A 1014 28.33 -39.54 11.37
N VAL A 1015 29.16 -38.50 11.59
CA VAL A 1015 29.92 -37.79 10.53
C VAL A 1015 31.45 -37.92 10.64
N GLY A 1016 31.97 -38.60 11.67
CA GLY A 1016 33.40 -38.72 11.91
C GLY A 1016 34.05 -37.49 12.58
N ASN A 1017 35.11 -37.73 13.36
CA ASN A 1017 35.69 -36.76 14.31
C ASN A 1017 36.39 -35.54 13.68
N ALA A 1018 36.59 -35.53 12.37
CA ALA A 1018 37.27 -34.45 11.65
C ALA A 1018 36.30 -33.44 11.01
N THR A 1019 34.99 -33.63 11.18
CA THR A 1019 33.98 -32.77 10.57
C THR A 1019 34.07 -31.35 11.12
N GLN A 1020 34.00 -30.38 10.23
CA GLN A 1020 33.96 -28.96 10.53
C GLN A 1020 32.65 -28.35 10.05
N ALA A 1021 32.23 -27.23 10.64
CA ALA A 1021 31.09 -26.44 10.21
C ALA A 1021 31.52 -24.99 9.94
N MET A 1022 30.83 -24.31 9.03
CA MET A 1022 31.12 -22.95 8.64
C MET A 1022 29.81 -22.21 8.36
N LEU A 1023 29.60 -21.10 9.06
CA LEU A 1023 28.50 -20.18 8.80
C LEU A 1023 28.86 -19.29 7.61
N PHE A 1024 27.90 -19.10 6.72
CA PHE A 1024 28.04 -18.24 5.56
C PHE A 1024 26.76 -17.43 5.34
N ALA A 1025 26.89 -16.29 4.70
CA ALA A 1025 25.79 -15.42 4.31
C ALA A 1025 26.04 -14.84 2.92
N LYS A 1026 24.96 -14.39 2.28
CA LYS A 1026 24.93 -13.76 0.97
C LYS A 1026 24.29 -12.38 1.11
N ASP A 1027 24.95 -11.35 0.58
CA ASP A 1027 24.38 -10.00 0.55
C ASP A 1027 23.37 -9.83 -0.60
N LYS A 1028 22.74 -8.66 -0.68
CA LYS A 1028 21.76 -8.32 -1.73
C LYS A 1028 22.33 -8.42 -3.16
N ASP A 1029 23.62 -8.14 -3.34
CA ASP A 1029 24.29 -8.16 -4.65
C ASP A 1029 24.75 -9.58 -5.03
N GLY A 1030 24.48 -10.54 -4.14
CA GLY A 1030 24.74 -11.95 -4.34
C GLY A 1030 26.18 -12.38 -4.01
N ALA A 1031 26.97 -11.53 -3.35
CA ALA A 1031 28.30 -11.87 -2.90
C ALA A 1031 28.27 -12.66 -1.59
N TRP A 1032 29.11 -13.69 -1.50
CA TRP A 1032 29.20 -14.58 -0.36
C TRP A 1032 30.26 -14.12 0.64
N LYS A 1033 29.95 -14.23 1.93
CA LYS A 1033 30.88 -14.08 3.04
C LYS A 1033 30.75 -15.29 3.97
N ASP A 1034 31.87 -15.74 4.55
CA ASP A 1034 31.89 -16.85 5.50
C ASP A 1034 32.73 -16.53 6.75
N GLY A 1035 32.41 -17.22 7.86
CA GLY A 1035 33.08 -17.06 9.16
C GLY A 1035 34.32 -17.94 9.33
N GLY A 1036 34.71 -18.68 8.28
CA GLY A 1036 35.74 -19.71 8.34
C GLY A 1036 35.29 -21.03 9.00
N ALA A 1037 36.06 -22.09 8.74
CA ALA A 1037 35.77 -23.44 9.22
C ALA A 1037 36.07 -23.60 10.73
N VAL A 1038 35.08 -24.07 11.48
CA VAL A 1038 35.16 -24.36 12.92
C VAL A 1038 35.04 -25.87 13.14
N ALA A 1039 35.94 -26.46 13.92
CA ALA A 1039 35.87 -27.89 14.25
C ALA A 1039 34.70 -28.18 15.22
N LEU A 1040 33.95 -29.26 14.97
CA LEU A 1040 32.89 -29.70 15.86
C LEU A 1040 33.47 -30.38 17.12
N VAL A 1041 33.42 -29.71 18.28
CA VAL A 1041 33.88 -30.26 19.56
C VAL A 1041 32.74 -31.04 20.21
N ASN A 1042 32.93 -32.35 20.41
CA ASN A 1042 31.86 -33.28 20.83
C ASN A 1042 30.64 -33.24 19.89
N GLY A 1043 30.89 -33.01 18.59
CA GLY A 1043 29.85 -32.92 17.58
C GLY A 1043 29.21 -31.52 17.43
N SER A 1044 29.49 -30.54 18.30
CA SER A 1044 28.87 -29.20 18.24
C SER A 1044 29.86 -28.06 17.98
N ALA A 1045 29.37 -26.96 17.42
CA ALA A 1045 30.06 -25.67 17.34
C ALA A 1045 29.08 -24.50 17.43
N GLU A 1046 29.55 -23.38 17.99
CA GLU A 1046 28.92 -22.06 17.84
C GLU A 1046 29.59 -21.37 16.67
N LEU A 1047 28.82 -20.94 15.69
CA LEU A 1047 29.33 -20.27 14.50
C LEU A 1047 28.97 -18.79 14.59
N SER A 1048 29.87 -17.93 14.13
CA SER A 1048 29.66 -16.49 14.12
C SER A 1048 30.24 -15.89 12.86
N LEU A 1049 29.51 -14.93 12.28
CA LEU A 1049 29.85 -14.21 11.07
C LEU A 1049 29.62 -12.72 11.32
N ASP A 1050 30.67 -11.93 11.16
CA ASP A 1050 30.55 -10.47 11.06
C ASP A 1050 29.89 -10.11 9.73
N ILE A 1051 28.70 -9.51 9.80
CA ILE A 1051 27.88 -9.08 8.67
C ILE A 1051 27.83 -7.55 8.54
N SER A 1052 28.57 -6.80 9.37
CA SER A 1052 28.58 -5.33 9.35
C SER A 1052 28.99 -4.73 7.99
N THR A 1053 29.73 -5.48 7.18
CA THR A 1053 30.22 -5.05 5.86
C THR A 1053 29.36 -5.56 4.70
N MET A 1054 28.22 -6.20 4.95
CA MET A 1054 27.41 -6.88 3.92
C MET A 1054 26.28 -6.00 3.35
N GLY A 1055 26.50 -4.69 3.25
CA GLY A 1055 25.60 -3.78 2.53
C GLY A 1055 24.23 -3.54 3.18
N GLY A 1056 24.06 -3.87 4.46
CA GLY A 1056 22.83 -3.62 5.22
C GLY A 1056 21.70 -4.63 4.99
N GLU A 1057 21.90 -5.61 4.10
CA GLU A 1057 20.89 -6.60 3.75
C GLU A 1057 21.48 -7.99 3.45
N LEU A 1058 20.84 -9.05 3.96
CA LEU A 1058 21.14 -10.44 3.61
C LEU A 1058 20.08 -11.01 2.67
N SER A 1059 20.50 -11.53 1.51
CA SER A 1059 19.61 -12.28 0.61
C SER A 1059 19.48 -13.75 1.01
N GLY A 1060 20.41 -14.29 1.82
CA GLY A 1060 20.34 -15.64 2.34
C GLY A 1060 21.52 -15.97 3.25
N PHE A 1061 21.40 -17.04 4.02
CA PHE A 1061 22.46 -17.50 4.93
C PHE A 1061 22.30 -18.99 5.26
N GLY A 1062 23.35 -19.60 5.81
CA GLY A 1062 23.32 -21.02 6.15
C GLY A 1062 24.60 -21.54 6.78
N VAL A 1063 24.59 -22.84 7.07
CA VAL A 1063 25.74 -23.58 7.62
C VAL A 1063 26.16 -24.66 6.65
N ARG A 1064 27.47 -24.72 6.38
CA ARG A 1064 28.12 -25.75 5.57
C ARG A 1064 28.98 -26.64 6.46
N PHE A 1065 28.69 -27.93 6.49
CA PHE A 1065 29.49 -28.97 7.11
C PHE A 1065 30.45 -29.59 6.10
N MET A 1066 31.70 -29.82 6.51
CA MET A 1066 32.80 -30.21 5.64
C MET A 1066 33.62 -31.34 6.26
N GLY A 1067 34.14 -32.21 5.41
CA GLY A 1067 34.92 -33.39 5.77
C GLY A 1067 34.15 -34.50 6.49
N PRO A 1068 32.84 -34.71 6.28
CA PRO A 1068 32.17 -35.85 6.90
C PRO A 1068 32.68 -37.17 6.32
N VAL A 1069 32.66 -38.23 7.12
CA VAL A 1069 33.05 -39.58 6.72
C VAL A 1069 31.81 -40.43 6.55
N ASN A 1070 31.70 -41.11 5.40
CA ASN A 1070 30.63 -42.07 5.17
C ASN A 1070 30.62 -43.15 6.28
N SER A 1071 29.47 -43.25 6.94
CA SER A 1071 29.18 -44.08 8.09
C SER A 1071 28.21 -45.21 7.71
N ALA A 1072 28.16 -46.29 8.51
CA ALA A 1072 27.19 -47.37 8.29
C ALA A 1072 25.75 -46.97 8.68
N THR A 1073 25.59 -45.86 9.38
CA THR A 1073 24.31 -45.23 9.76
C THR A 1073 24.18 -43.86 9.10
N GLU A 1074 22.95 -43.41 8.91
CA GLU A 1074 22.64 -42.10 8.34
C GLU A 1074 23.29 -40.98 9.16
N SER A 1075 23.97 -40.07 8.46
CA SER A 1075 24.57 -38.90 9.06
C SER A 1075 23.51 -37.84 9.32
N LYS A 1076 23.58 -37.18 10.47
CA LYS A 1076 22.63 -36.12 10.85
C LYS A 1076 23.37 -34.82 11.13
N TYR A 1077 22.81 -33.73 10.66
CA TYR A 1077 23.35 -32.39 10.73
C TYR A 1077 22.29 -31.46 11.27
N TYR A 1078 22.61 -30.64 12.25
CA TYR A 1078 21.64 -29.84 12.97
C TYR A 1078 22.07 -28.38 13.00
N ILE A 1079 21.09 -27.48 12.96
CA ILE A 1079 21.27 -26.07 13.31
C ILE A 1079 20.19 -25.62 14.28
N ASP A 1080 20.54 -24.69 15.14
CA ASP A 1080 19.64 -24.11 16.14
C ASP A 1080 20.10 -22.69 16.55
N ASP A 1081 19.26 -21.96 17.29
CA ASP A 1081 19.52 -20.62 17.84
C ASP A 1081 20.10 -19.62 16.80
N VAL A 1082 19.39 -19.41 15.69
CA VAL A 1082 19.78 -18.37 14.72
C VAL A 1082 19.57 -17.01 15.36
N THR A 1083 20.66 -16.30 15.63
CA THR A 1083 20.67 -15.07 16.43
C THR A 1083 21.36 -13.95 15.66
N PHE A 1084 20.78 -12.75 15.73
CA PHE A 1084 21.38 -11.52 15.23
C PHE A 1084 21.80 -10.63 16.41
N GLU A 1085 23.00 -10.07 16.37
CA GLU A 1085 23.55 -9.16 17.42
C GLU A 1085 24.01 -7.81 16.88
#